data_AF-A0A523BTC2-F1
#
_entry.id   AF-A0A523BTC2-F1
#
_cell.length_a   1.000
_cell.length_b   1.000
_cell.length_c   1.000
_cell.angle_alpha   90.00
_cell.angle_beta   90.00
_cell.angle_gamma   90.00
#
_symmetry.space_group_name_H-M   'P 1'
#
loop_
_entity.id
_entity.type
_entity.pdbx_description
1 polymer ?
#
loop_
_entity_poly.entity_id
_entity_poly.type
_entity_poly.pdbx_seq_one_letter_code
_entity_poly.pdbx_strand_id
1 'polypeptide(L)'
;MKKKVVNPNPIISGRPDSLTDILKQLLFQYEPQSVSEMLPQARLRLGGKTSPNRLEKNVLRCLQKNSSFYEQSRGLWALDLNGNPANATAYQVLKEIGSPMTLAEINAALTGRGQAIGGERQLVYDGRFLRLKGGKWMPVAWRLKHAVSEREIDRVASALRRSSVPLALAELAAEVLEVPLEESDLPACLEGDPRFVWVGGDFWFLKESLPPLRDLDLAVEDPWDFLRQPEEAALQGAELMLTFQDNDPNRRVYILSSMDLARGILRVNRRLEKFFGSLPPIAWLQFYTPTGPVDAWYWQEEKLISGLREWFERCQLAPGSKLEVRKVADLAQTYEMVHTGEREAEVYAEAERVRELERWQAEDNAATWPGEVFLARILERFPEGLGEQEIVRIVENLDPARSGEVGEILRKFPFFEEVAGQTWCFNSRTKEAWDRWQEEIHTVREEVAAALEETRLLMDEKDSLLSELEQLRLQEQNWGFLQARVQQLAAENQQLRAEMEKLHRRKEQLRAELQRAEEEASALQAEKEALSSRAGQLESRVLQLQGSFNNALSKSQAEYAGLKEKLKETEKRLQSSLAANQDLQQMIADLQEERLELRRRLSPWPVKLAIFCCRLLGYNRQYHLEGRVRPYVENRGGR
;
A
#
# COMPACT_ATOMS: atom_id res chain seq x y z
N MET A 1 -75.09 -75.34 -42.21
CA MET A 1 -74.18 -75.98 -41.22
C MET A 1 -73.42 -74.88 -40.48
N LYS A 2 -73.36 -74.89 -39.14
CA LYS A 2 -72.47 -73.95 -38.42
C LYS A 2 -71.03 -74.46 -38.57
N LYS A 3 -70.12 -73.67 -39.16
CA LYS A 3 -68.69 -73.98 -39.07
C LYS A 3 -68.31 -73.95 -37.59
N LYS A 4 -67.92 -75.11 -37.04
CA LYS A 4 -67.37 -75.18 -35.68
C LYS A 4 -66.04 -74.44 -35.74
N VAL A 5 -65.98 -73.25 -35.15
CA VAL A 5 -64.73 -72.48 -35.07
C VAL A 5 -63.72 -73.39 -34.39
N VAL A 6 -62.61 -73.67 -35.09
CA VAL A 6 -61.46 -74.31 -34.46
C VAL A 6 -60.89 -73.26 -33.54
N ASN A 7 -61.18 -73.39 -32.23
CA ASN A 7 -60.59 -72.50 -31.24
C ASN A 7 -59.06 -72.50 -31.47
N PRO A 8 -58.42 -71.33 -31.62
CA PRO A 8 -56.98 -71.28 -31.76
C PRO A 8 -56.37 -71.96 -30.54
N ASN A 9 -55.36 -72.80 -30.75
CA ASN A 9 -54.65 -73.45 -29.64
C ASN A 9 -54.11 -72.34 -28.72
N PRO A 10 -54.47 -72.32 -27.42
CA PRO A 10 -54.13 -71.22 -26.54
C PRO A 10 -52.62 -71.02 -26.47
N ILE A 11 -52.23 -69.75 -26.44
CA ILE A 11 -50.84 -69.34 -26.24
C ILE A 11 -50.62 -69.25 -24.74
N ILE A 12 -49.69 -70.04 -24.22
CA ILE A 12 -49.39 -70.16 -22.80
C ILE A 12 -47.97 -69.68 -22.57
N SER A 13 -47.73 -68.82 -21.59
CA SER A 13 -46.39 -68.57 -21.07
C SER A 13 -45.98 -69.67 -20.08
N GLY A 14 -44.77 -70.20 -20.25
CA GLY A 14 -44.18 -71.16 -19.33
C GLY A 14 -42.80 -71.63 -19.76
N ARG A 15 -42.26 -72.63 -19.06
CA ARG A 15 -41.06 -73.35 -19.51
C ARG A 15 -41.27 -74.85 -19.35
N PRO A 16 -40.79 -75.68 -20.29
CA PRO A 16 -40.72 -77.11 -20.10
C PRO A 16 -39.95 -77.45 -18.82
N ASP A 17 -40.46 -78.41 -18.04
CA ASP A 17 -39.88 -78.77 -16.74
C ASP A 17 -38.60 -79.61 -16.89
N SER A 18 -38.62 -80.58 -17.82
CA SER A 18 -37.51 -81.51 -18.06
C SER A 18 -37.02 -81.52 -19.52
N LEU A 19 -35.87 -82.14 -19.76
CA LEU A 19 -35.38 -82.42 -21.12
C LEU A 19 -36.40 -83.22 -21.95
N THR A 20 -37.21 -84.08 -21.31
CA THR A 20 -38.31 -84.79 -21.97
C THR A 20 -39.29 -83.80 -22.60
N ASP A 21 -39.72 -82.81 -21.82
CA ASP A 21 -40.73 -81.84 -22.21
C ASP A 21 -40.21 -80.89 -23.30
N ILE A 22 -38.92 -80.54 -23.25
CA ILE A 22 -38.23 -79.84 -24.33
C ILE A 22 -38.26 -80.68 -25.62
N LEU A 23 -37.86 -81.96 -25.57
CA LEU A 23 -37.83 -82.82 -26.75
C LEU A 23 -39.24 -83.10 -27.31
N LYS A 24 -40.27 -83.22 -26.46
CA LYS A 24 -41.67 -83.26 -26.92
C LYS A 24 -42.07 -81.98 -27.64
N GLN A 25 -41.67 -80.81 -27.13
CA GLN A 25 -41.96 -79.54 -27.79
C GLN A 25 -41.27 -79.44 -29.15
N LEU A 26 -39.99 -79.81 -29.26
CA LEU A 26 -39.25 -79.79 -30.52
C LEU A 26 -39.85 -80.74 -31.57
N LEU A 27 -40.07 -82.01 -31.19
CA LEU A 27 -40.67 -83.04 -32.07
C LEU A 27 -42.20 -82.87 -32.28
N PHE A 28 -42.78 -81.78 -31.79
CA PHE A 28 -44.11 -81.30 -32.16
C PHE A 28 -44.07 -80.04 -33.02
N GLN A 29 -43.14 -79.12 -32.74
CA GLN A 29 -42.93 -77.89 -33.52
C GLN A 29 -42.33 -78.18 -34.91
N TYR A 30 -41.62 -79.30 -35.06
CA TYR A 30 -40.93 -79.71 -36.29
C TYR A 30 -41.27 -81.16 -36.68
N GLU A 31 -41.11 -81.46 -37.97
CA GLU A 31 -41.12 -82.84 -38.50
C GLU A 31 -39.97 -83.70 -37.92
N PRO A 32 -39.99 -85.05 -38.05
CA PRO A 32 -39.08 -85.95 -37.34
C PRO A 32 -37.60 -85.59 -37.48
N GLN A 33 -36.94 -85.27 -36.36
CA GLN A 33 -35.57 -84.73 -36.34
C GLN A 33 -34.51 -85.77 -35.95
N SER A 34 -33.28 -85.56 -36.41
CA SER A 34 -32.11 -86.23 -35.86
C SER A 34 -31.70 -85.64 -34.50
N VAL A 35 -30.90 -86.40 -33.74
CA VAL A 35 -30.29 -85.91 -32.48
C VAL A 35 -29.39 -84.70 -32.71
N SER A 36 -28.70 -84.65 -33.85
CA SER A 36 -27.86 -83.51 -34.28
C SER A 36 -28.64 -82.20 -34.44
N GLU A 37 -29.87 -82.26 -34.96
CA GLU A 37 -30.72 -81.08 -35.17
C GLU A 37 -31.41 -80.61 -33.87
N MET A 38 -31.84 -81.56 -33.02
CA MET A 38 -32.39 -81.25 -31.70
C MET A 38 -31.35 -80.63 -30.74
N LEU A 39 -30.06 -80.94 -30.91
CA LEU A 39 -29.03 -80.64 -29.92
C LEU A 39 -28.82 -79.14 -29.63
N PRO A 40 -28.68 -78.24 -30.63
CA PRO A 40 -28.56 -76.80 -30.39
C PRO A 40 -29.78 -76.23 -29.65
N GLN A 41 -30.99 -76.59 -30.12
CA GLN A 41 -32.26 -76.08 -29.57
C GLN A 41 -32.52 -76.61 -28.15
N ALA A 42 -32.17 -77.87 -27.87
CA ALA A 42 -32.22 -78.44 -26.53
C ALA A 42 -31.17 -77.83 -25.58
N ARG A 43 -29.98 -77.46 -26.08
CA ARG A 43 -28.94 -76.79 -25.29
C ARG A 43 -29.36 -75.37 -24.90
N LEU A 44 -29.96 -74.65 -25.85
CA LEU A 44 -30.54 -73.33 -25.70
C LEU A 44 -31.63 -73.32 -24.61
N ARG A 45 -32.68 -74.14 -24.77
CA ARG A 45 -33.81 -74.22 -23.82
C ARG A 45 -33.43 -74.80 -22.43
N LEU A 46 -32.24 -75.42 -22.30
CA LEU A 46 -31.65 -75.82 -21.01
C LEU A 46 -30.70 -74.78 -20.38
N GLY A 47 -30.49 -73.63 -21.01
CA GLY A 47 -29.63 -72.57 -20.49
C GLY A 47 -28.13 -72.91 -20.51
N GLY A 48 -27.65 -73.61 -21.55
CA GLY A 48 -26.23 -73.72 -21.91
C GLY A 48 -25.31 -74.58 -21.02
N LYS A 49 -25.62 -74.78 -19.74
CA LYS A 49 -24.73 -75.35 -18.69
C LYS A 49 -24.29 -76.82 -18.89
N THR A 50 -24.80 -77.53 -19.88
CA THR A 50 -24.42 -78.93 -20.15
C THR A 50 -23.48 -78.99 -21.35
N SER A 51 -22.35 -79.69 -21.21
CA SER A 51 -21.42 -79.93 -22.33
C SER A 51 -22.09 -80.76 -23.43
N PRO A 52 -21.78 -80.51 -24.72
CA PRO A 52 -22.52 -81.10 -25.85
C PRO A 52 -22.57 -82.63 -25.79
N ASN A 53 -21.42 -83.30 -25.60
CA ASN A 53 -21.31 -84.75 -25.53
C ASN A 53 -22.04 -85.37 -24.32
N ARG A 54 -22.35 -84.58 -23.28
CA ARG A 54 -23.18 -85.00 -22.13
C ARG A 54 -24.66 -84.77 -22.43
N LEU A 55 -25.01 -83.69 -23.11
CA LEU A 55 -26.38 -83.41 -23.55
C LEU A 55 -26.83 -84.46 -24.57
N GLU A 56 -26.03 -84.77 -25.58
CA GLU A 56 -26.29 -85.80 -26.58
C GLU A 56 -26.63 -87.16 -25.95
N LYS A 57 -25.79 -87.61 -25.00
CA LYS A 57 -26.01 -88.85 -24.25
C LYS A 57 -27.25 -88.81 -23.35
N ASN A 58 -27.72 -87.63 -22.96
CA ASN A 58 -28.99 -87.45 -22.25
C ASN A 58 -30.18 -87.42 -23.21
N VAL A 59 -30.06 -86.80 -24.39
CA VAL A 59 -31.08 -86.76 -25.46
C VAL A 59 -31.36 -88.17 -25.97
N LEU A 60 -30.33 -88.90 -26.41
CA LEU A 60 -30.43 -90.30 -26.84
C LEU A 60 -31.09 -91.17 -25.76
N ARG A 61 -30.66 -91.03 -24.50
CA ARG A 61 -31.23 -91.76 -23.36
C ARG A 61 -32.70 -91.39 -23.11
N CYS A 62 -33.10 -90.14 -23.31
CA CYS A 62 -34.48 -89.70 -23.14
C CYS A 62 -35.38 -90.28 -24.23
N LEU A 63 -34.95 -90.17 -25.49
CA LEU A 63 -35.64 -90.70 -26.66
C LEU A 63 -35.81 -92.23 -26.56
N GLN A 64 -34.74 -92.97 -26.28
CA GLN A 64 -34.76 -94.43 -26.17
C GLN A 64 -35.51 -94.99 -24.95
N LYS A 65 -35.71 -94.20 -23.89
CA LYS A 65 -36.34 -94.67 -22.63
C LYS A 65 -37.74 -94.13 -22.37
N ASN A 66 -38.26 -93.24 -23.21
CA ASN A 66 -39.62 -92.73 -23.07
C ASN A 66 -40.47 -93.10 -24.29
N SER A 67 -41.52 -93.88 -24.04
CA SER A 67 -42.54 -94.31 -25.02
C SER A 67 -43.32 -93.18 -25.70
N SER A 68 -43.18 -91.93 -25.25
CA SER A 68 -43.66 -90.78 -26.02
C SER A 68 -42.89 -90.56 -27.32
N PHE A 69 -41.71 -91.17 -27.49
CA PHE A 69 -40.89 -91.04 -28.69
C PHE A 69 -40.74 -92.38 -29.40
N TYR A 70 -40.61 -92.35 -30.72
CA TYR A 70 -40.25 -93.50 -31.54
C TYR A 70 -39.25 -93.09 -32.63
N GLU A 71 -38.40 -94.02 -33.05
CA GLU A 71 -37.54 -93.82 -34.22
C GLU A 71 -38.37 -94.16 -35.47
N GLN A 72 -38.52 -93.19 -36.38
CA GLN A 72 -39.33 -93.35 -37.60
C GLN A 72 -38.50 -93.92 -38.77
N SER A 73 -37.27 -93.45 -38.93
CA SER A 73 -36.33 -93.96 -39.95
C SER A 73 -34.90 -93.49 -39.71
N ARG A 74 -33.93 -94.42 -39.71
CA ARG A 74 -32.48 -94.16 -39.76
C ARG A 74 -31.98 -93.03 -38.83
N GLY A 75 -32.39 -93.04 -37.57
CA GLY A 75 -32.00 -92.06 -36.56
C GLY A 75 -32.85 -90.78 -36.50
N LEU A 76 -33.88 -90.64 -37.33
CA LEU A 76 -34.92 -89.61 -37.17
C LEU A 76 -35.96 -90.05 -36.13
N TRP A 77 -36.22 -89.18 -35.16
CA TRP A 77 -37.14 -89.41 -34.05
C TRP A 77 -38.41 -88.58 -34.20
N ALA A 78 -39.52 -89.16 -33.76
CA ALA A 78 -40.85 -88.56 -33.82
C ALA A 78 -41.58 -88.68 -32.47
N LEU A 79 -42.59 -87.85 -32.27
CA LEU A 79 -43.44 -87.82 -31.09
C LEU A 79 -44.73 -88.64 -31.31
N ASP A 80 -45.04 -89.58 -30.42
CA ASP A 80 -46.33 -90.27 -30.45
C ASP A 80 -47.46 -89.35 -29.97
N LEU A 81 -48.27 -88.89 -30.92
CA LEU A 81 -49.48 -88.10 -30.67
C LEU A 81 -50.74 -88.94 -30.46
N ASN A 82 -50.67 -90.27 -30.58
CA ASN A 82 -51.79 -91.15 -30.21
C ASN A 82 -51.94 -91.15 -28.69
N GLY A 83 -50.83 -91.38 -27.97
CA GLY A 83 -50.74 -91.36 -26.52
C GLY A 83 -51.54 -92.47 -25.85
N ASN A 84 -51.57 -92.46 -24.51
CA ASN A 84 -52.19 -93.53 -23.74
C ASN A 84 -53.73 -93.34 -23.68
N PRO A 85 -54.55 -94.34 -24.09
CA PRO A 85 -56.01 -94.26 -23.95
C PRO A 85 -56.49 -93.92 -22.53
N ALA A 86 -55.79 -94.37 -21.48
CA ALA A 86 -56.13 -94.08 -20.08
C ALA A 86 -56.06 -92.58 -19.74
N ASN A 87 -55.23 -91.80 -20.44
CA ASN A 87 -55.10 -90.35 -20.24
C ASN A 87 -56.06 -89.53 -21.11
N ALA A 88 -56.85 -90.15 -21.99
CA ALA A 88 -57.61 -89.43 -23.01
C ALA A 88 -58.60 -88.41 -22.42
N THR A 89 -59.27 -88.74 -21.31
CA THR A 89 -60.20 -87.83 -20.63
C THR A 89 -59.48 -86.61 -20.04
N ALA A 90 -58.25 -86.77 -19.53
CA ALA A 90 -57.43 -85.68 -18.99
C ALA A 90 -57.04 -84.68 -20.08
N TYR A 91 -56.74 -85.19 -21.28
CA TYR A 91 -56.42 -84.38 -22.45
C TYR A 91 -57.64 -83.57 -22.92
N GLN A 92 -58.86 -84.12 -22.82
CA GLN A 92 -60.09 -83.37 -23.08
C GLN A 92 -60.37 -82.32 -21.98
N VAL A 93 -60.22 -82.66 -20.70
CA VAL A 93 -60.37 -81.71 -19.58
C VAL A 93 -59.48 -80.47 -19.77
N LEU A 94 -58.20 -80.66 -20.10
CA LEU A 94 -57.31 -79.54 -20.40
C LEU A 94 -57.79 -78.72 -21.62
N LYS A 95 -58.24 -79.38 -22.71
CA LYS A 95 -58.79 -78.70 -23.90
C LYS A 95 -60.10 -77.95 -23.65
N GLU A 96 -60.94 -78.44 -22.75
CA GLU A 96 -62.20 -77.80 -22.36
C GLU A 96 -61.98 -76.57 -21.49
N ILE A 97 -60.98 -76.61 -20.60
CA ILE A 97 -60.65 -75.53 -19.66
C ILE A 97 -59.72 -74.46 -20.28
N GLY A 98 -58.84 -74.86 -21.21
CA GLY A 98 -58.00 -73.93 -21.98
C GLY A 98 -56.79 -73.34 -21.22
N SER A 99 -56.52 -73.77 -19.99
CA SER A 99 -55.38 -73.33 -19.18
C SER A 99 -54.57 -74.52 -18.62
N PRO A 100 -53.27 -74.33 -18.27
CA PRO A 100 -52.44 -75.39 -17.71
C PRO A 100 -52.80 -75.67 -16.24
N MET A 101 -52.92 -76.95 -15.89
CA MET A 101 -53.41 -77.39 -14.58
C MET A 101 -52.42 -78.30 -13.86
N THR A 102 -52.35 -78.26 -12.54
CA THR A 102 -51.58 -79.23 -11.74
C THR A 102 -52.23 -80.62 -11.80
N LEU A 103 -51.47 -81.68 -11.48
CA LEU A 103 -52.05 -83.04 -11.45
C LEU A 103 -53.23 -83.15 -10.46
N ALA A 104 -53.19 -82.39 -9.36
CA ALA A 104 -54.28 -82.34 -8.37
C ALA A 104 -55.54 -81.70 -8.95
N GLU A 105 -55.42 -80.57 -9.64
CA GLU A 105 -56.53 -79.90 -10.34
C GLU A 105 -57.11 -80.79 -11.44
N ILE A 106 -56.27 -81.49 -12.21
CA ILE A 106 -56.71 -82.45 -13.24
C ILE A 106 -57.48 -83.61 -12.60
N ASN A 107 -56.96 -84.21 -11.53
CA ASN A 107 -57.65 -85.32 -10.85
C ASN A 107 -58.96 -84.86 -10.18
N ALA A 108 -59.05 -83.62 -9.67
CA ALA A 108 -60.31 -83.06 -9.19
C ALA A 108 -61.36 -82.94 -10.31
N ALA A 109 -60.97 -82.42 -11.48
CA ALA A 109 -61.84 -82.33 -12.65
C ALA A 109 -62.23 -83.72 -13.23
N LEU A 110 -61.35 -84.73 -13.12
CA LEU A 110 -61.63 -86.11 -13.52
C LEU A 110 -62.47 -86.89 -12.51
N THR A 111 -62.48 -86.51 -11.23
CA THR A 111 -63.27 -87.18 -10.18
C THR A 111 -64.77 -87.10 -10.51
N GLY A 112 -65.25 -85.96 -11.02
CA GLY A 112 -66.61 -85.80 -11.54
C GLY A 112 -66.91 -86.62 -12.81
N ARG A 113 -65.91 -87.28 -13.41
CA ARG A 113 -66.01 -88.20 -14.56
C ARG A 113 -65.71 -89.66 -14.17
N GLY A 114 -65.56 -89.96 -12.88
CA GLY A 114 -65.29 -91.31 -12.37
C GLY A 114 -63.89 -91.85 -12.70
N GLN A 115 -62.91 -90.97 -12.94
CA GLN A 115 -61.55 -91.36 -13.34
C GLN A 115 -60.49 -90.60 -12.53
N ALA A 116 -59.28 -91.15 -12.46
CA ALA A 116 -58.11 -90.51 -11.85
C ALA A 116 -56.83 -91.01 -12.51
N ILE A 117 -55.83 -90.14 -12.62
CA ILE A 117 -54.47 -90.46 -13.08
C ILE A 117 -53.67 -90.94 -11.87
N GLY A 118 -53.09 -92.14 -11.97
CA GLY A 118 -52.35 -92.82 -10.89
C GLY A 118 -50.97 -92.22 -10.55
N GLY A 119 -50.60 -91.10 -11.19
CA GLY A 119 -49.38 -90.35 -10.90
C GLY A 119 -48.79 -89.69 -12.15
N GLU A 120 -47.99 -88.64 -11.94
CA GLU A 120 -47.37 -87.82 -12.99
C GLU A 120 -46.65 -88.64 -14.07
N ARG A 121 -46.08 -89.78 -13.69
CA ARG A 121 -45.44 -90.73 -14.61
C ARG A 121 -46.33 -91.07 -15.80
N GLN A 122 -47.63 -91.25 -15.62
CA GLN A 122 -48.54 -91.60 -16.71
C GLN A 122 -48.64 -90.49 -17.78
N LEU A 123 -48.40 -89.22 -17.42
CA LEU A 123 -48.36 -88.08 -18.35
C LEU A 123 -46.94 -87.83 -18.92
N VAL A 124 -45.88 -88.08 -18.15
CA VAL A 124 -44.49 -88.02 -18.65
C VAL A 124 -44.32 -88.93 -19.87
N TYR A 125 -44.91 -90.12 -19.84
CA TYR A 125 -44.81 -91.14 -20.89
C TYR A 125 -45.82 -91.01 -22.05
N ASP A 126 -46.67 -89.98 -22.05
CA ASP A 126 -47.68 -89.71 -23.10
C ASP A 126 -47.27 -88.50 -23.95
N GLY A 127 -47.04 -88.68 -25.25
CA GLY A 127 -46.52 -87.61 -26.10
C GLY A 127 -47.44 -86.40 -26.25
N ARG A 128 -48.74 -86.54 -25.95
CA ARG A 128 -49.72 -85.44 -26.05
C ARG A 128 -49.62 -84.43 -24.92
N PHE A 129 -48.87 -84.71 -23.84
CA PHE A 129 -48.76 -83.86 -22.65
C PHE A 129 -47.35 -83.33 -22.44
N LEU A 130 -47.26 -82.05 -22.10
CA LEU A 130 -46.04 -81.32 -21.76
C LEU A 130 -46.15 -80.81 -20.31
N ARG A 131 -45.10 -81.04 -19.51
CA ARG A 131 -44.99 -80.54 -18.13
C ARG A 131 -44.30 -79.19 -18.11
N LEU A 132 -44.89 -78.23 -17.40
CA LEU A 132 -44.32 -76.92 -17.12
C LEU A 132 -43.63 -76.88 -15.75
N LYS A 133 -42.63 -76.02 -15.64
CA LYS A 133 -42.03 -75.65 -14.33
C LYS A 133 -43.13 -75.16 -13.39
N GLY A 134 -43.12 -75.69 -12.16
CA GLY A 134 -44.23 -75.56 -11.21
C GLY A 134 -45.25 -76.71 -11.24
N GLY A 135 -45.00 -77.78 -12.03
CA GLY A 135 -45.81 -79.01 -11.99
C GLY A 135 -47.19 -78.91 -12.65
N LYS A 136 -47.42 -77.86 -13.45
CA LYS A 136 -48.60 -77.73 -14.31
C LYS A 136 -48.41 -78.52 -15.61
N TRP A 137 -49.51 -78.96 -16.19
CA TRP A 137 -49.56 -79.78 -17.39
C TRP A 137 -50.41 -79.10 -18.46
N MET A 138 -49.98 -79.24 -19.71
CA MET A 138 -50.67 -78.73 -20.89
C MET A 138 -50.62 -79.74 -22.05
N PRO A 139 -51.59 -79.73 -22.97
CA PRO A 139 -51.45 -80.34 -24.29
C PRO A 139 -50.20 -79.83 -25.01
N VAL A 140 -49.39 -80.72 -25.59
CA VAL A 140 -48.22 -80.36 -26.41
C VAL A 140 -48.60 -79.51 -27.64
N ALA A 141 -49.86 -79.62 -28.07
CA ALA A 141 -50.42 -78.87 -29.20
C ALA A 141 -50.70 -77.38 -28.92
N TRP A 142 -50.53 -76.92 -27.67
CA TRP A 142 -50.67 -75.51 -27.31
C TRP A 142 -49.35 -74.75 -27.54
N ARG A 143 -49.43 -73.49 -27.99
CA ARG A 143 -48.22 -72.72 -28.28
C ARG A 143 -47.61 -72.20 -26.99
N LEU A 144 -46.53 -72.84 -26.55
CA LEU A 144 -45.75 -72.40 -25.40
C LEU A 144 -44.83 -71.24 -25.78
N LYS A 145 -45.08 -70.06 -25.20
CA LYS A 145 -44.11 -68.96 -25.10
C LYS A 145 -43.16 -69.25 -23.93
N HIS A 146 -41.87 -68.98 -24.12
CA HIS A 146 -40.87 -68.93 -23.06
C HIS A 146 -41.26 -67.86 -22.04
N ALA A 147 -41.66 -68.30 -20.84
CA ALA A 147 -41.89 -67.43 -19.71
C ALA A 147 -40.57 -66.87 -19.21
N VAL A 148 -40.36 -65.56 -19.31
CA VAL A 148 -39.17 -64.89 -18.79
C VAL A 148 -39.10 -65.07 -17.26
N SER A 149 -37.90 -65.26 -16.74
CA SER A 149 -37.68 -65.46 -15.30
C SER A 149 -37.11 -64.20 -14.66
N GLU A 150 -37.31 -64.03 -13.35
CA GLU A 150 -36.73 -62.94 -12.56
C GLU A 150 -35.24 -62.69 -12.89
N ARG A 151 -34.44 -63.75 -12.94
CA ARG A 151 -33.00 -63.70 -13.31
C ARG A 151 -32.71 -63.32 -14.76
N GLU A 152 -33.69 -63.43 -15.66
CA GLU A 152 -33.61 -62.90 -17.01
C GLU A 152 -34.05 -61.45 -17.07
N ILE A 153 -35.08 -61.05 -16.32
CA ILE A 153 -35.43 -59.63 -16.14
C ILE A 153 -34.25 -58.87 -15.51
N ASP A 154 -33.54 -59.45 -14.54
CA ASP A 154 -32.30 -58.89 -13.98
C ASP A 154 -31.18 -58.77 -15.03
N ARG A 155 -31.11 -59.69 -16.01
CA ARG A 155 -30.18 -59.58 -17.14
C ARG A 155 -30.63 -58.54 -18.18
N VAL A 156 -31.94 -58.35 -18.38
CA VAL A 156 -32.50 -57.27 -19.23
C VAL A 156 -32.21 -55.91 -18.60
N ALA A 157 -32.46 -55.75 -17.29
CA ALA A 157 -31.99 -54.60 -16.52
C ALA A 157 -30.47 -54.43 -16.67
N SER A 158 -29.68 -55.49 -16.51
CA SER A 158 -28.22 -55.40 -16.68
C SER A 158 -27.77 -55.04 -18.10
N ALA A 159 -28.56 -55.34 -19.14
CA ALA A 159 -28.31 -54.91 -20.52
C ALA A 159 -28.66 -53.41 -20.71
N LEU A 160 -29.83 -52.98 -20.23
CA LEU A 160 -30.25 -51.59 -20.23
C LEU A 160 -29.40 -50.68 -19.33
N ARG A 161 -28.63 -51.21 -18.37
CA ARG A 161 -27.57 -50.47 -17.63
C ARG A 161 -26.24 -50.38 -18.38
N ARG A 162 -25.98 -51.27 -19.35
CA ARG A 162 -24.77 -51.20 -20.20
C ARG A 162 -24.98 -50.28 -21.40
N SER A 163 -26.19 -50.27 -21.93
CA SER A 163 -26.59 -49.34 -22.98
C SER A 163 -26.91 -47.98 -22.39
N SER A 164 -26.30 -46.91 -22.90
CA SER A 164 -26.68 -45.53 -22.58
C SER A 164 -27.97 -45.09 -23.28
N VAL A 165 -28.50 -45.93 -24.18
CA VAL A 165 -29.73 -45.69 -24.95
C VAL A 165 -30.75 -46.81 -24.72
N PRO A 166 -32.05 -46.55 -24.90
CA PRO A 166 -33.08 -47.60 -24.93
C PRO A 166 -32.78 -48.67 -25.98
N LEU A 167 -33.12 -49.91 -25.67
CA LEU A 167 -32.98 -51.04 -26.58
C LEU A 167 -34.35 -51.50 -27.05
N ALA A 168 -34.44 -51.94 -28.31
CA ALA A 168 -35.67 -52.47 -28.86
C ALA A 168 -35.99 -53.83 -28.24
N LEU A 169 -37.26 -54.14 -28.06
CA LEU A 169 -37.71 -55.35 -27.38
C LEU A 169 -37.26 -56.65 -28.07
N ALA A 170 -37.07 -56.61 -29.39
CA ALA A 170 -36.49 -57.70 -30.18
C ALA A 170 -34.98 -57.88 -29.92
N GLU A 171 -34.23 -56.81 -29.71
CA GLU A 171 -32.81 -56.84 -29.36
C GLU A 171 -32.62 -57.40 -27.95
N LEU A 172 -33.44 -56.96 -26.99
CA LEU A 172 -33.46 -57.49 -25.63
C LEU A 172 -33.80 -58.99 -25.59
N ALA A 173 -34.75 -59.44 -26.42
CA ALA A 173 -35.06 -60.86 -26.56
C ALA A 173 -33.88 -61.64 -27.16
N ALA A 174 -33.22 -61.11 -28.18
CA ALA A 174 -32.07 -61.74 -28.83
C ALA A 174 -30.82 -61.80 -27.92
N GLU A 175 -30.43 -60.69 -27.28
CA GLU A 175 -29.23 -60.61 -26.43
C GLU A 175 -29.38 -61.39 -25.13
N VAL A 176 -30.55 -61.29 -24.47
CA VAL A 176 -30.72 -61.78 -23.10
C VAL A 176 -31.42 -63.13 -23.04
N LEU A 177 -32.44 -63.35 -23.87
CA LEU A 177 -33.24 -64.59 -23.85
C LEU A 177 -32.76 -65.62 -24.88
N GLU A 178 -31.96 -65.19 -25.86
CA GLU A 178 -31.48 -65.99 -27.00
C GLU A 178 -32.65 -66.62 -27.81
N VAL A 179 -33.83 -65.97 -27.84
CA VAL A 179 -35.03 -66.42 -28.57
C VAL A 179 -35.76 -65.26 -29.28
N PRO A 180 -36.54 -65.54 -30.35
CA PRO A 180 -37.38 -64.53 -31.01
C PRO A 180 -38.43 -63.94 -30.07
N LEU A 181 -38.76 -62.66 -30.27
CA LEU A 181 -39.71 -61.91 -29.44
C LEU A 181 -41.09 -62.59 -29.38
N GLU A 182 -41.56 -63.13 -30.51
CA GLU A 182 -42.85 -63.81 -30.66
C GLU A 182 -42.93 -65.12 -29.86
N GLU A 183 -41.77 -65.73 -29.54
CA GLU A 183 -41.67 -66.90 -28.68
C GLU A 183 -41.54 -66.54 -27.19
N SER A 184 -41.43 -65.27 -26.81
CA SER A 184 -41.31 -64.82 -25.40
C SER A 184 -42.57 -64.13 -24.88
N ASP A 185 -42.75 -64.06 -23.56
CA ASP A 185 -43.71 -63.16 -22.90
C ASP A 185 -43.08 -61.86 -22.36
N LEU A 186 -41.82 -61.58 -22.72
CA LEU A 186 -41.03 -60.41 -22.31
C LEU A 186 -41.81 -59.08 -22.26
N PRO A 187 -42.60 -58.66 -23.28
CA PRO A 187 -43.38 -57.41 -23.21
C PRO A 187 -44.26 -57.31 -21.96
N ALA A 188 -45.01 -58.36 -21.64
CA ALA A 188 -45.90 -58.38 -20.48
C ALA A 188 -45.14 -58.46 -19.15
N CYS A 189 -43.92 -59.03 -19.16
CA CYS A 189 -43.04 -59.03 -17.99
C CYS A 189 -42.42 -57.65 -17.72
N LEU A 190 -42.09 -56.87 -18.76
CA LEU A 190 -41.57 -55.50 -18.59
C LEU A 190 -42.69 -54.51 -18.25
N GLU A 191 -43.88 -54.66 -18.84
CA GLU A 191 -45.08 -53.86 -18.50
C GLU A 191 -45.51 -54.07 -17.03
N GLY A 192 -45.29 -55.27 -16.47
CA GLY A 192 -45.60 -55.59 -15.08
C GLY A 192 -44.50 -55.31 -14.05
N ASP A 193 -43.27 -54.93 -14.46
CA ASP A 193 -42.14 -54.72 -13.55
C ASP A 193 -41.79 -53.23 -13.41
N PRO A 194 -41.94 -52.62 -12.22
CA PRO A 194 -41.84 -51.16 -12.02
C PRO A 194 -40.42 -50.60 -12.18
N ARG A 195 -39.40 -51.44 -12.41
CA ARG A 195 -38.04 -50.99 -12.75
C ARG A 195 -37.94 -50.46 -14.18
N PHE A 196 -38.81 -50.92 -15.07
CA PHE A 196 -38.77 -50.59 -16.48
C PHE A 196 -39.79 -49.50 -16.83
N VAL A 197 -39.55 -48.85 -17.96
CA VAL A 197 -40.46 -47.89 -18.57
C VAL A 197 -40.49 -48.15 -20.07
N TRP A 198 -41.70 -48.22 -20.63
CA TRP A 198 -41.88 -48.18 -22.08
C TRP A 198 -41.68 -46.74 -22.55
N VAL A 199 -40.72 -46.52 -23.44
CA VAL A 199 -40.30 -45.19 -23.87
C VAL A 199 -40.72 -44.88 -25.31
N GLY A 200 -41.75 -45.58 -25.80
CA GLY A 200 -42.31 -45.47 -27.15
C GLY A 200 -41.86 -46.60 -28.08
N GLY A 201 -42.63 -46.83 -29.15
CA GLY A 201 -42.31 -47.83 -30.17
C GLY A 201 -42.16 -49.23 -29.57
N ASP A 202 -41.11 -49.95 -29.94
CA ASP A 202 -40.68 -51.19 -29.28
C ASP A 202 -39.57 -50.95 -28.23
N PHE A 203 -39.27 -49.70 -27.88
CA PHE A 203 -38.14 -49.35 -27.01
C PHE A 203 -38.49 -49.38 -25.52
N TRP A 204 -37.59 -49.96 -24.74
CA TRP A 204 -37.69 -50.04 -23.28
C TRP A 204 -36.43 -49.52 -22.62
N PHE A 205 -36.58 -48.92 -21.44
CA PHE A 205 -35.48 -48.40 -20.65
C PHE A 205 -35.70 -48.63 -19.14
N LEU A 206 -34.68 -48.33 -18.33
CA LEU A 206 -34.77 -48.40 -16.88
C LEU A 206 -35.18 -47.06 -16.28
N LYS A 207 -36.17 -47.10 -15.39
CA LYS A 207 -36.69 -45.92 -14.71
C LYS A 207 -35.65 -45.25 -13.78
N GLU A 208 -34.72 -46.04 -13.24
CA GLU A 208 -33.57 -45.57 -12.45
C GLU A 208 -32.41 -45.01 -13.30
N SER A 209 -32.45 -45.17 -14.63
CA SER A 209 -31.42 -44.70 -15.57
C SER A 209 -31.90 -43.56 -16.47
N LEU A 210 -33.19 -43.19 -16.40
CA LEU A 210 -33.71 -41.97 -17.02
C LEU A 210 -32.89 -40.75 -16.58
N PRO A 211 -32.62 -39.78 -17.48
CA PRO A 211 -31.99 -38.52 -17.09
C PRO A 211 -32.80 -37.87 -15.95
N PRO A 212 -32.18 -37.48 -14.82
CA PRO A 212 -32.93 -36.85 -13.76
C PRO A 212 -33.43 -35.48 -14.22
N LEU A 213 -34.75 -35.26 -14.17
CA LEU A 213 -35.36 -33.93 -14.37
C LEU A 213 -34.83 -32.87 -13.38
N ARG A 214 -34.18 -33.31 -12.30
CA ARG A 214 -33.46 -32.46 -11.35
C ARG A 214 -32.20 -31.83 -11.94
N ASP A 215 -31.49 -32.54 -12.82
CA ASP A 215 -30.25 -32.10 -13.46
C ASP A 215 -30.49 -31.06 -14.58
N LEU A 216 -31.78 -30.75 -14.84
CA LEU A 216 -32.25 -29.66 -15.68
C LEU A 216 -32.61 -28.41 -14.87
N ASP A 217 -32.42 -28.43 -13.54
CA ASP A 217 -32.68 -27.34 -12.59
C ASP A 217 -34.08 -26.71 -12.68
N LEU A 218 -35.08 -27.46 -13.16
CA LEU A 218 -36.45 -26.97 -13.45
C LEU A 218 -37.19 -26.43 -12.22
N ALA A 219 -36.79 -26.83 -11.02
CA ALA A 219 -37.37 -26.42 -9.75
C ALA A 219 -36.50 -25.41 -8.98
N VAL A 220 -35.39 -24.95 -9.57
CA VAL A 220 -34.62 -23.81 -9.05
C VAL A 220 -35.33 -22.55 -9.52
N GLU A 221 -35.71 -21.68 -8.58
CA GLU A 221 -36.20 -20.33 -8.91
C GLU A 221 -35.06 -19.58 -9.61
N ASP A 222 -35.30 -19.14 -10.86
CA ASP A 222 -34.32 -18.39 -11.61
C ASP A 222 -34.25 -16.95 -11.07
N PRO A 223 -33.10 -16.50 -10.52
CA PRO A 223 -32.95 -15.13 -10.03
C PRO A 223 -33.21 -14.08 -11.12
N TRP A 224 -33.15 -14.47 -12.39
CA TRP A 224 -33.34 -13.61 -13.56
C TRP A 224 -34.73 -13.71 -14.20
N ASP A 225 -35.67 -14.50 -13.66
CA ASP A 225 -37.01 -14.73 -14.24
C ASP A 225 -37.73 -13.43 -14.65
N PHE A 226 -37.71 -12.41 -13.79
CA PHE A 226 -38.35 -11.12 -14.05
C PHE A 226 -37.79 -10.39 -15.28
N LEU A 227 -36.51 -10.59 -15.61
CA LEU A 227 -35.89 -10.04 -16.83
C LEU A 227 -36.09 -10.92 -18.07
N ARG A 228 -36.52 -12.17 -17.92
CA ARG A 228 -36.90 -13.02 -19.06
C ARG A 228 -38.35 -12.79 -19.49
N GLN A 229 -39.20 -12.11 -18.71
CA GLN A 229 -40.59 -11.83 -19.10
C GLN A 229 -40.71 -11.04 -20.43
N PRO A 230 -39.85 -10.04 -20.74
CA PRO A 230 -39.78 -9.44 -22.08
C PRO A 230 -39.35 -10.43 -23.17
N GLU A 231 -38.35 -11.28 -22.90
CA GLU A 231 -37.91 -12.34 -23.83
C GLU A 231 -39.05 -13.33 -24.12
N GLU A 232 -39.79 -13.75 -23.09
CA GLU A 232 -40.95 -14.65 -23.22
C GLU A 232 -42.11 -13.99 -23.98
N ALA A 233 -42.33 -12.68 -23.81
CA ALA A 233 -43.33 -11.94 -24.55
C ALA A 233 -42.97 -11.82 -26.04
N ALA A 234 -41.71 -11.49 -26.36
CA ALA A 234 -41.19 -11.49 -27.73
C ALA A 234 -41.26 -12.90 -28.36
N LEU A 235 -40.90 -13.94 -27.59
CA LEU A 235 -40.98 -15.34 -28.01
C LEU A 235 -42.42 -15.74 -28.32
N GLN A 236 -43.39 -15.40 -27.45
CA GLN A 236 -44.81 -15.67 -27.70
C GLN A 236 -45.32 -14.93 -28.94
N GLY A 237 -44.91 -13.67 -29.16
CA GLY A 237 -45.22 -12.91 -30.37
C GLY A 237 -44.71 -13.60 -31.64
N ALA A 238 -43.45 -14.03 -31.63
CA ALA A 238 -42.83 -14.72 -32.75
C ALA A 238 -43.40 -16.15 -32.96
N GLU A 239 -43.75 -16.88 -31.89
CA GLU A 239 -44.46 -18.16 -31.98
C GLU A 239 -45.84 -18.01 -32.62
N LEU A 240 -46.58 -16.94 -32.30
CA LEU A 240 -47.85 -16.63 -32.96
C LEU A 240 -47.63 -16.38 -34.46
N MET A 241 -46.60 -15.62 -34.84
CA MET A 241 -46.27 -15.40 -36.26
C MET A 241 -45.91 -16.69 -37.01
N LEU A 242 -45.13 -17.59 -36.40
CA LEU A 242 -44.84 -18.91 -36.96
C LEU A 242 -46.08 -19.81 -37.07
N THR A 243 -47.08 -19.62 -36.19
CA THR A 243 -48.34 -20.37 -36.23
C THR A 243 -49.11 -20.15 -37.54
N PHE A 244 -48.97 -18.98 -38.18
CA PHE A 244 -49.57 -18.69 -39.49
C PHE A 244 -48.74 -19.21 -40.69
N GLN A 245 -47.53 -19.74 -40.44
CA GLN A 245 -46.60 -20.20 -41.47
C GLN A 245 -46.48 -21.74 -41.54
N ASP A 246 -46.81 -22.45 -40.45
CA ASP A 246 -46.86 -23.93 -40.35
C ASP A 246 -47.97 -24.55 -41.23
N ASN A 247 -47.76 -24.58 -42.55
CA ASN A 247 -48.68 -25.20 -43.53
C ASN A 247 -48.51 -26.73 -43.65
N ASP A 248 -47.39 -27.28 -43.18
CA ASP A 248 -47.05 -28.70 -43.26
C ASP A 248 -47.32 -29.39 -41.90
N PRO A 249 -48.13 -30.46 -41.83
CA PRO A 249 -48.36 -31.18 -40.57
C PRO A 249 -47.09 -31.82 -39.99
N ASN A 250 -46.09 -32.14 -40.82
CA ASN A 250 -44.89 -32.89 -40.45
C ASN A 250 -43.66 -32.00 -40.17
N ARG A 251 -43.77 -30.67 -40.26
CA ARG A 251 -42.71 -29.69 -40.02
C ARG A 251 -43.16 -28.65 -38.98
N ARG A 252 -42.30 -28.32 -38.02
CA ARG A 252 -42.51 -27.23 -37.06
C ARG A 252 -41.26 -26.36 -36.98
N VAL A 253 -41.44 -25.04 -36.97
CA VAL A 253 -40.37 -24.10 -36.61
C VAL A 253 -40.52 -23.72 -35.13
N TYR A 254 -39.40 -23.80 -34.41
CA TYR A 254 -39.24 -23.43 -33.00
C TYR A 254 -38.18 -22.32 -32.87
N ILE A 255 -38.29 -21.48 -31.85
CA ILE A 255 -37.36 -20.38 -31.55
C ILE A 255 -36.75 -20.66 -30.18
N LEU A 256 -35.43 -20.73 -30.10
CA LEU A 256 -34.72 -20.98 -28.85
C LEU A 256 -34.71 -19.75 -27.94
N SER A 257 -35.13 -19.91 -26.69
CA SER A 257 -34.89 -18.93 -25.62
C SER A 257 -33.50 -19.09 -24.97
N SER A 258 -33.08 -18.08 -24.20
CA SER A 258 -31.90 -18.14 -23.31
C SER A 258 -31.97 -19.36 -22.38
N MET A 259 -33.14 -19.57 -21.78
CA MET A 259 -33.46 -20.67 -20.87
C MET A 259 -33.36 -22.05 -21.54
N ASP A 260 -33.91 -22.18 -22.75
CA ASP A 260 -33.82 -23.43 -23.53
C ASP A 260 -32.36 -23.83 -23.78
N LEU A 261 -31.55 -22.85 -24.19
CA LEU A 261 -30.12 -23.04 -24.46
C LEU A 261 -29.32 -23.38 -23.20
N ALA A 262 -29.55 -22.65 -22.10
CA ALA A 262 -28.84 -22.86 -20.84
C ALA A 262 -29.14 -24.24 -20.24
N ARG A 263 -30.42 -24.64 -20.18
CA ARG A 263 -30.83 -25.96 -19.68
C ARG A 263 -30.51 -27.08 -20.68
N GLY A 264 -30.46 -26.80 -21.98
CA GLY A 264 -30.25 -27.81 -23.04
C GLY A 264 -31.52 -28.55 -23.42
N ILE A 265 -32.63 -27.80 -23.48
CA ILE A 265 -33.99 -28.31 -23.68
C ILE A 265 -34.71 -27.62 -24.85
N LEU A 266 -35.88 -28.14 -25.25
CA LEU A 266 -36.88 -27.44 -26.06
C LEU A 266 -38.21 -27.48 -25.30
N ARG A 267 -38.89 -26.33 -25.15
CA ARG A 267 -40.20 -26.29 -24.50
C ARG A 267 -41.29 -26.70 -25.48
N VAL A 268 -42.11 -27.68 -25.09
CA VAL A 268 -43.17 -28.26 -25.92
C VAL A 268 -44.44 -27.44 -25.78
N ASN A 269 -44.48 -26.33 -26.52
CA ASN A 269 -45.67 -25.50 -26.69
C ASN A 269 -46.85 -26.30 -27.28
N ARG A 270 -48.06 -25.71 -27.30
CA ARG A 270 -49.29 -26.39 -27.81
C ARG A 270 -49.25 -26.79 -29.30
N ARG A 271 -48.29 -26.30 -30.10
CA ARG A 271 -48.06 -26.72 -31.51
C ARG A 271 -47.19 -27.98 -31.57
N LEU A 272 -46.14 -28.04 -30.75
CA LEU A 272 -45.29 -29.22 -30.57
C LEU A 272 -46.01 -30.34 -29.81
N GLU A 273 -46.86 -30.02 -28.83
CA GLU A 273 -47.67 -30.98 -28.08
C GLU A 273 -48.58 -31.82 -29.00
N LYS A 274 -49.13 -31.22 -30.06
CA LYS A 274 -49.89 -31.95 -31.10
C LYS A 274 -49.00 -32.76 -32.06
N PHE A 275 -47.74 -32.38 -32.22
CA PHE A 275 -46.77 -33.02 -33.10
C PHE A 275 -46.11 -34.25 -32.45
N PHE A 276 -45.92 -34.21 -31.13
CA PHE A 276 -45.44 -35.30 -30.29
C PHE A 276 -46.57 -36.10 -29.61
N GLY A 277 -47.83 -35.65 -29.67
CA GLY A 277 -48.98 -36.24 -28.95
C GLY A 277 -49.40 -37.66 -29.34
N SER A 278 -48.66 -38.35 -30.22
CA SER A 278 -48.77 -39.80 -30.44
C SER A 278 -47.76 -40.63 -29.63
N LEU A 279 -46.93 -39.99 -28.82
CA LEU A 279 -45.90 -40.62 -27.98
C LEU A 279 -46.40 -40.85 -26.54
N PRO A 280 -45.82 -41.80 -25.78
CA PRO A 280 -46.09 -41.94 -24.36
C PRO A 280 -45.62 -40.74 -23.52
N PRO A 281 -46.02 -40.64 -22.23
CA PRO A 281 -45.69 -39.52 -21.36
C PRO A 281 -44.20 -39.29 -21.12
N ILE A 282 -43.40 -40.35 -21.20
CA ILE A 282 -41.94 -40.30 -21.29
C ILE A 282 -41.57 -41.04 -22.57
N ALA A 283 -40.90 -40.39 -23.50
CA ALA A 283 -40.46 -41.01 -24.74
C ALA A 283 -39.02 -40.68 -25.09
N TRP A 284 -38.28 -41.68 -25.57
CA TRP A 284 -36.99 -41.44 -26.19
C TRP A 284 -37.18 -40.96 -27.63
N LEU A 285 -36.31 -40.05 -28.08
CA LEU A 285 -36.32 -39.45 -29.41
C LEU A 285 -34.92 -39.52 -30.01
N GLN A 286 -34.82 -39.84 -31.30
CA GLN A 286 -33.58 -39.69 -32.05
C GLN A 286 -33.74 -38.58 -33.10
N PHE A 287 -32.96 -37.51 -32.93
CA PHE A 287 -32.89 -36.39 -33.86
C PHE A 287 -31.70 -36.55 -34.80
N TYR A 288 -31.96 -36.76 -36.10
CA TYR A 288 -30.92 -36.62 -37.11
C TYR A 288 -30.66 -35.13 -37.37
N THR A 289 -29.43 -34.71 -37.12
CA THR A 289 -28.96 -33.33 -37.33
C THR A 289 -27.82 -33.29 -38.34
N PRO A 290 -27.48 -32.12 -38.93
CA PRO A 290 -26.33 -31.99 -39.83
C PRO A 290 -24.98 -32.39 -39.21
N THR A 291 -24.88 -32.46 -37.88
CA THR A 291 -23.67 -32.87 -37.14
C THR A 291 -23.71 -34.32 -36.63
N GLY A 292 -24.75 -35.09 -36.97
CA GLY A 292 -24.94 -36.48 -36.54
C GLY A 292 -26.30 -36.72 -35.84
N PRO A 293 -26.60 -37.97 -35.45
CA PRO A 293 -27.71 -38.27 -34.55
C PRO A 293 -27.49 -37.65 -33.17
N VAL A 294 -28.57 -37.20 -32.55
CA VAL A 294 -28.62 -36.69 -31.18
C VAL A 294 -29.78 -37.38 -30.47
N ASP A 295 -29.49 -38.10 -29.40
CA ASP A 295 -30.48 -38.81 -28.61
C ASP A 295 -31.05 -37.89 -27.52
N ALA A 296 -32.37 -37.86 -27.39
CA ALA A 296 -33.09 -36.91 -26.55
C ALA A 296 -34.30 -37.57 -25.86
N TRP A 297 -34.88 -36.85 -24.90
CA TRP A 297 -35.93 -37.35 -24.03
C TRP A 297 -37.10 -36.38 -23.98
N TYR A 298 -38.26 -36.82 -24.45
CA TYR A 298 -39.53 -36.09 -24.36
C TYR A 298 -40.24 -36.41 -23.04
N TRP A 299 -40.71 -35.36 -22.39
CA TRP A 299 -41.42 -35.39 -21.12
C TRP A 299 -42.74 -34.63 -21.28
N GLN A 300 -43.86 -35.34 -21.22
CA GLN A 300 -45.20 -34.81 -21.54
C GLN A 300 -45.78 -33.98 -20.39
N GLU A 301 -45.53 -34.37 -19.13
CA GLU A 301 -46.08 -33.69 -17.95
C GLU A 301 -45.37 -32.35 -17.74
N GLU A 302 -44.04 -32.34 -17.87
CA GLU A 302 -43.16 -31.17 -17.82
C GLU A 302 -43.16 -30.35 -19.13
N LYS A 303 -43.75 -30.89 -20.21
CA LYS A 303 -43.83 -30.28 -21.55
C LYS A 303 -42.47 -29.81 -22.08
N LEU A 304 -41.48 -30.69 -22.10
CA LEU A 304 -40.16 -30.38 -22.64
C LEU A 304 -39.48 -31.58 -23.32
N ILE A 305 -38.45 -31.29 -24.11
CA ILE A 305 -37.51 -32.27 -24.65
C ILE A 305 -36.12 -31.93 -24.13
N SER A 306 -35.42 -32.88 -23.52
CA SER A 306 -34.09 -32.69 -22.90
C SER A 306 -32.99 -33.52 -23.56
N GLY A 307 -31.73 -33.13 -23.34
CA GLY A 307 -30.54 -33.85 -23.84
C GLY A 307 -29.84 -33.14 -25.01
N LEU A 308 -30.21 -31.90 -25.32
CA LEU A 308 -29.79 -31.20 -26.54
C LEU A 308 -28.62 -30.22 -26.31
N ARG A 309 -28.12 -30.10 -25.06
CA ARG A 309 -27.08 -29.12 -24.67
C ARG A 309 -25.81 -29.21 -25.52
N GLU A 310 -25.20 -30.40 -25.63
CA GLU A 310 -23.99 -30.60 -26.43
C GLU A 310 -24.20 -30.22 -27.91
N TRP A 311 -25.41 -30.38 -28.44
CA TRP A 311 -25.72 -30.04 -29.82
C TRP A 311 -25.89 -28.52 -29.99
N PHE A 312 -26.57 -27.86 -29.05
CA PHE A 312 -26.67 -26.40 -29.03
C PHE A 312 -25.30 -25.72 -28.93
N GLU A 313 -24.42 -26.22 -28.07
CA GLU A 313 -23.04 -25.74 -27.91
C GLU A 313 -22.20 -25.99 -29.18
N ARG A 314 -22.25 -27.21 -29.72
CA ARG A 314 -21.51 -27.62 -30.94
C ARG A 314 -21.95 -26.85 -32.19
N CYS A 315 -23.22 -26.45 -32.28
CA CYS A 315 -23.75 -25.60 -33.33
C CYS A 315 -23.68 -24.08 -33.01
N GLN A 316 -23.11 -23.68 -31.87
CA GLN A 316 -22.96 -22.28 -31.43
C GLN A 316 -24.28 -21.50 -31.47
N LEU A 317 -25.35 -22.13 -31.00
CA LEU A 317 -26.69 -21.54 -31.02
C LEU A 317 -26.83 -20.41 -29.99
N ALA A 318 -27.58 -19.38 -30.38
CA ALA A 318 -27.86 -18.21 -29.57
C ALA A 318 -29.38 -18.02 -29.43
N PRO A 319 -29.86 -17.23 -28.46
CA PRO A 319 -31.28 -16.96 -28.32
C PRO A 319 -31.87 -16.39 -29.62
N GLY A 320 -33.15 -16.63 -29.84
CA GLY A 320 -33.79 -16.34 -31.12
C GLY A 320 -33.43 -17.32 -32.27
N SER A 321 -32.40 -18.18 -32.16
CA SER A 321 -32.06 -19.14 -33.24
C SER A 321 -33.25 -20.02 -33.60
N LYS A 322 -33.61 -20.00 -34.90
CA LYS A 322 -34.75 -20.76 -35.42
C LYS A 322 -34.33 -22.19 -35.77
N LEU A 323 -34.93 -23.15 -35.08
CA LEU A 323 -34.82 -24.57 -35.37
C LEU A 323 -36.00 -25.04 -36.22
N GLU A 324 -35.72 -25.86 -37.23
CA GLU A 324 -36.73 -26.61 -37.96
C GLU A 324 -36.70 -28.07 -37.52
N VAL A 325 -37.82 -28.55 -36.97
CA VAL A 325 -38.02 -29.96 -36.59
C VAL A 325 -38.99 -30.60 -37.58
N ARG A 326 -38.59 -31.71 -38.21
CA ARG A 326 -39.46 -32.52 -39.07
C ARG A 326 -39.64 -33.92 -38.52
N LYS A 327 -40.79 -34.52 -38.77
CA LYS A 327 -41.03 -35.94 -38.50
C LYS A 327 -40.53 -36.76 -39.69
N VAL A 328 -39.64 -37.73 -39.45
CA VAL A 328 -39.21 -38.65 -40.50
C VAL A 328 -40.37 -39.61 -40.82
N ALA A 329 -40.66 -39.82 -42.09
CA ALA A 329 -41.71 -40.74 -42.52
C ALA A 329 -41.32 -42.19 -42.15
N ASP A 330 -42.33 -43.02 -41.89
CA ASP A 330 -42.24 -44.47 -41.64
C ASP A 330 -41.38 -44.94 -40.44
N LEU A 331 -40.67 -44.03 -39.77
CA LEU A 331 -39.91 -44.30 -38.54
C LEU A 331 -40.59 -43.69 -37.31
N ALA A 332 -40.91 -44.52 -36.33
CA ALA A 332 -41.40 -44.05 -35.04
C ALA A 332 -40.25 -43.38 -34.26
N GLN A 333 -40.54 -42.26 -33.58
CA GLN A 333 -39.62 -41.53 -32.69
C GLN A 333 -38.37 -40.91 -33.36
N THR A 334 -38.24 -41.05 -34.67
CA THR A 334 -37.18 -40.43 -35.46
C THR A 334 -37.62 -39.10 -36.03
N TYR A 335 -36.80 -38.07 -35.81
CA TYR A 335 -37.06 -36.71 -36.25
C TYR A 335 -35.82 -36.14 -36.94
N GLU A 336 -35.99 -35.23 -37.90
CA GLU A 336 -34.91 -34.41 -38.45
C GLU A 336 -34.91 -33.08 -37.68
N MET A 337 -33.75 -32.57 -37.27
CA MET A 337 -33.63 -31.26 -36.63
C MET A 337 -32.48 -30.45 -37.24
N VAL A 338 -32.82 -29.29 -37.79
CA VAL A 338 -31.89 -28.43 -38.53
C VAL A 338 -31.95 -27.02 -37.97
N HIS A 339 -30.79 -26.46 -37.60
CA HIS A 339 -30.69 -25.02 -37.36
C HIS A 339 -30.72 -24.29 -38.72
N THR A 340 -31.68 -23.39 -38.90
CA THR A 340 -31.92 -22.70 -40.17
C THR A 340 -30.86 -21.64 -40.50
N GLY A 341 -30.10 -21.18 -39.51
CA GLY A 341 -29.22 -20.01 -39.61
C GLY A 341 -29.93 -18.67 -39.37
N GLU A 342 -31.26 -18.64 -39.39
CA GLU A 342 -32.04 -17.47 -39.02
C GLU A 342 -32.12 -17.31 -37.49
N ARG A 343 -32.24 -16.04 -37.05
CA ARG A 343 -32.58 -15.67 -35.68
C ARG A 343 -33.81 -14.78 -35.67
N GLU A 344 -34.63 -14.89 -34.63
CA GLU A 344 -35.51 -13.82 -34.21
C GLU A 344 -34.66 -12.70 -33.60
N ALA A 345 -34.88 -11.45 -34.01
CA ALA A 345 -34.08 -10.30 -33.58
C ALA A 345 -34.51 -9.77 -32.21
N GLU A 346 -35.82 -9.79 -31.92
CA GLU A 346 -36.36 -9.28 -30.65
C GLU A 346 -36.01 -10.24 -29.51
N VAL A 347 -36.25 -11.54 -29.71
CA VAL A 347 -35.86 -12.60 -28.75
C VAL A 347 -34.34 -12.62 -28.54
N TYR A 348 -33.52 -12.43 -29.59
CA TYR A 348 -32.07 -12.31 -29.42
C TYR A 348 -31.70 -11.10 -28.56
N ALA A 349 -32.29 -9.93 -28.81
CA ALA A 349 -31.95 -8.69 -28.12
C ALA A 349 -32.29 -8.70 -26.63
N GLU A 350 -33.49 -9.16 -26.25
CA GLU A 350 -33.89 -9.26 -24.83
C GLU A 350 -33.04 -10.30 -24.08
N ALA A 351 -32.81 -11.46 -24.69
CA ALA A 351 -32.03 -12.54 -24.11
C ALA A 351 -30.53 -12.21 -23.95
N GLU A 352 -29.96 -11.36 -24.80
CA GLU A 352 -28.55 -10.97 -24.74
C GLU A 352 -28.25 -10.13 -23.50
N ARG A 353 -29.19 -9.24 -23.11
CA ARG A 353 -29.13 -8.48 -21.86
C ARG A 353 -29.00 -9.41 -20.65
N VAL A 354 -29.89 -10.41 -20.55
CA VAL A 354 -29.87 -11.38 -19.44
C VAL A 354 -28.57 -12.19 -19.45
N ARG A 355 -28.12 -12.65 -20.63
CA ARG A 355 -26.85 -13.40 -20.79
C ARG A 355 -25.59 -12.61 -20.46
N GLU A 356 -25.62 -11.28 -20.50
CA GLU A 356 -24.52 -10.47 -20.01
C GLU A 356 -24.54 -10.30 -18.49
N LEU A 357 -25.72 -10.16 -17.88
CA LEU A 357 -25.84 -10.15 -16.41
C LEU A 357 -25.39 -11.49 -15.81
N GLU A 358 -25.83 -12.62 -16.39
CA GLU A 358 -25.33 -13.97 -16.08
C GLU A 358 -23.79 -14.05 -16.19
N ARG A 359 -23.20 -13.39 -17.19
CA ARG A 359 -21.74 -13.36 -17.39
C ARG A 359 -21.03 -12.50 -16.34
N TRP A 360 -21.56 -11.34 -15.99
CA TRP A 360 -20.99 -10.50 -14.92
C TRP A 360 -21.07 -11.17 -13.55
N GLN A 361 -22.13 -11.97 -13.32
CA GLN A 361 -22.27 -12.83 -12.15
C GLN A 361 -21.20 -13.95 -12.10
N ALA A 362 -20.90 -14.56 -13.25
CA ALA A 362 -19.92 -15.64 -13.37
C ALA A 362 -18.45 -15.17 -13.38
N GLU A 363 -18.18 -13.93 -13.80
CA GLU A 363 -16.82 -13.39 -13.92
C GLU A 363 -16.25 -12.77 -12.63
N ASP A 364 -17.06 -12.55 -11.58
CA ASP A 364 -16.72 -11.82 -10.32
C ASP A 364 -16.26 -10.35 -10.51
N ASN A 365 -16.08 -9.92 -11.76
CA ASN A 365 -15.67 -8.57 -12.17
C ASN A 365 -16.60 -7.47 -11.64
N ALA A 366 -17.89 -7.76 -11.43
CA ALA A 366 -18.89 -6.82 -10.93
C ALA A 366 -18.49 -6.15 -9.60
N ALA A 367 -17.92 -6.92 -8.67
CA ALA A 367 -17.49 -6.44 -7.35
C ALA A 367 -16.34 -5.41 -7.42
N THR A 368 -15.65 -5.27 -8.56
CA THR A 368 -14.48 -4.38 -8.72
C THR A 368 -14.82 -2.98 -9.24
N TRP A 369 -15.97 -2.78 -9.88
CA TRP A 369 -16.30 -1.50 -10.51
C TRP A 369 -16.85 -0.50 -9.47
N PRO A 370 -16.65 0.82 -9.61
CA PRO A 370 -17.36 1.82 -8.80
C PRO A 370 -18.89 1.69 -8.93
N GLY A 371 -19.64 2.02 -7.88
CA GLY A 371 -21.10 1.83 -7.84
C GLY A 371 -21.85 2.53 -8.98
N GLU A 372 -21.44 3.76 -9.33
CA GLU A 372 -22.00 4.53 -10.44
C GLU A 372 -21.62 3.97 -11.82
N VAL A 373 -20.43 3.38 -11.97
CA VAL A 373 -20.00 2.70 -13.21
C VAL A 373 -20.75 1.38 -13.39
N PHE A 374 -21.03 0.69 -12.29
CA PHE A 374 -21.80 -0.55 -12.25
C PHE A 374 -23.27 -0.32 -12.63
N LEU A 375 -23.94 0.66 -12.01
CA LEU A 375 -25.33 1.02 -12.37
C LEU A 375 -25.43 1.60 -13.80
N ALA A 376 -24.43 2.37 -14.25
CA ALA A 376 -24.39 2.85 -15.64
C ALA A 376 -24.40 1.67 -16.62
N ARG A 377 -23.52 0.67 -16.44
CA ARG A 377 -23.44 -0.51 -17.31
C ARG A 377 -24.72 -1.35 -17.32
N ILE A 378 -25.40 -1.50 -16.18
CA ILE A 378 -26.71 -2.16 -16.13
C ILE A 378 -27.70 -1.38 -17.02
N LEU A 379 -27.85 -0.07 -16.78
CA LEU A 379 -28.83 0.75 -17.49
C LEU A 379 -28.49 1.02 -18.96
N GLU A 380 -27.22 0.95 -19.36
CA GLU A 380 -26.78 0.94 -20.78
C GLU A 380 -27.40 -0.22 -21.58
N ARG A 381 -27.75 -1.33 -20.92
CA ARG A 381 -28.39 -2.49 -21.56
C ARG A 381 -29.92 -2.45 -21.55
N PHE A 382 -30.52 -1.57 -20.76
CA PHE A 382 -31.97 -1.34 -20.72
C PHE A 382 -32.28 0.12 -21.09
N PRO A 383 -32.21 0.48 -22.39
CA PRO A 383 -32.32 1.87 -22.84
C PRO A 383 -33.72 2.48 -22.66
N GLU A 384 -34.75 1.66 -22.46
CA GLU A 384 -36.09 2.08 -22.06
C GLU A 384 -36.20 2.43 -20.56
N GLY A 385 -35.15 2.10 -19.79
CA GLY A 385 -35.05 2.24 -18.35
C GLY A 385 -35.47 0.99 -17.59
N LEU A 386 -35.27 1.02 -16.26
CA LEU A 386 -35.71 0.00 -15.31
C LEU A 386 -36.33 0.66 -14.08
N GLY A 387 -37.31 0.01 -13.46
CA GLY A 387 -37.84 0.42 -12.17
C GLY A 387 -36.81 0.29 -11.05
N GLU A 388 -36.80 1.21 -10.08
CA GLU A 388 -35.84 1.19 -8.96
C GLU A 388 -35.77 -0.17 -8.23
N GLN A 389 -36.90 -0.87 -8.08
CA GLN A 389 -36.94 -2.21 -7.48
C GLN A 389 -36.33 -3.32 -8.37
N GLU A 390 -36.41 -3.16 -9.70
CA GLU A 390 -35.80 -4.09 -10.65
C GLU A 390 -34.29 -3.92 -10.64
N ILE A 391 -33.79 -2.67 -10.64
CA ILE A 391 -32.37 -2.37 -10.49
C ILE A 391 -31.83 -2.93 -9.16
N VAL A 392 -32.55 -2.74 -8.04
CA VAL A 392 -32.18 -3.32 -6.74
C VAL A 392 -32.06 -4.84 -6.80
N ARG A 393 -32.98 -5.55 -7.47
CA ARG A 393 -32.89 -7.02 -7.67
C ARG A 393 -31.71 -7.43 -8.54
N ILE A 394 -31.43 -6.70 -9.63
CA ILE A 394 -30.24 -6.95 -10.47
C ILE A 394 -28.96 -6.80 -9.63
N VAL A 395 -28.88 -5.75 -8.82
CA VAL A 395 -27.74 -5.53 -7.92
C VAL A 395 -27.68 -6.60 -6.83
N GLU A 396 -28.80 -6.98 -6.21
CA GLU A 396 -28.86 -8.02 -5.18
C GLU A 396 -28.39 -9.39 -5.71
N ASN A 397 -28.66 -9.71 -6.98
CA ASN A 397 -28.18 -10.93 -7.64
C ASN A 397 -26.67 -10.90 -7.99
N LEU A 398 -26.06 -9.73 -8.16
CA LEU A 398 -24.67 -9.55 -8.65
C LEU A 398 -23.67 -9.18 -7.56
N ASP A 399 -24.04 -8.22 -6.70
CA ASP A 399 -23.30 -7.80 -5.52
C ASP A 399 -24.32 -7.44 -4.41
N PRO A 400 -24.72 -8.43 -3.58
CA PRO A 400 -25.68 -8.24 -2.50
C PRO A 400 -25.34 -7.10 -1.55
N ALA A 401 -24.05 -6.77 -1.37
CA ALA A 401 -23.61 -5.73 -0.44
C ALA A 401 -23.98 -4.32 -0.92
N ARG A 402 -24.15 -4.11 -2.23
CA ARG A 402 -24.47 -2.80 -2.84
C ARG A 402 -25.96 -2.54 -3.00
N SER A 403 -26.81 -3.55 -2.77
CA SER A 403 -28.28 -3.47 -2.94
C SER A 403 -28.90 -2.26 -2.22
N GLY A 404 -28.39 -1.91 -1.03
CA GLY A 404 -28.84 -0.74 -0.26
C GLY A 404 -28.35 0.62 -0.76
N GLU A 405 -27.25 0.69 -1.54
CA GLU A 405 -26.68 1.95 -2.03
C GLU A 405 -27.36 2.43 -3.34
N VAL A 406 -28.04 1.54 -4.06
CA VAL A 406 -28.63 1.80 -5.39
C VAL A 406 -29.45 3.10 -5.42
N GLY A 407 -30.37 3.25 -4.46
CA GLY A 407 -31.24 4.43 -4.38
C GLY A 407 -30.52 5.73 -4.01
N GLU A 408 -29.35 5.67 -3.39
CA GLU A 408 -28.51 6.86 -3.16
C GLU A 408 -27.71 7.21 -4.42
N ILE A 409 -27.11 6.21 -5.08
CA ILE A 409 -26.30 6.40 -6.30
C ILE A 409 -27.16 7.00 -7.43
N LEU A 410 -28.35 6.45 -7.69
CA LEU A 410 -29.28 6.96 -8.70
C LEU A 410 -29.65 8.43 -8.47
N ARG A 411 -29.83 8.84 -7.21
CA ARG A 411 -30.21 10.22 -6.83
C ARG A 411 -29.02 11.19 -6.72
N LYS A 412 -27.80 10.66 -6.62
CA LYS A 412 -26.54 11.42 -6.41
C LYS A 412 -25.89 11.89 -7.70
N PHE A 413 -26.03 11.12 -8.79
CA PHE A 413 -25.37 11.40 -10.06
C PHE A 413 -26.39 11.80 -11.14
N PRO A 414 -26.27 13.00 -11.76
CA PRO A 414 -27.33 13.55 -12.62
C PRO A 414 -27.47 12.86 -13.98
N PHE A 415 -26.60 11.91 -14.30
CA PHE A 415 -26.68 11.10 -15.53
C PHE A 415 -27.56 9.84 -15.38
N PHE A 416 -28.13 9.61 -14.19
CA PHE A 416 -29.30 8.76 -14.01
C PHE A 416 -30.54 9.64 -14.01
N GLU A 417 -31.44 9.41 -14.96
CA GLU A 417 -32.60 10.28 -15.21
C GLU A 417 -33.89 9.47 -14.93
N GLU A 418 -34.72 9.93 -13.98
CA GLU A 418 -36.04 9.35 -13.73
C GLU A 418 -37.02 9.85 -14.80
N VAL A 419 -37.40 8.99 -15.73
CA VAL A 419 -38.19 9.37 -16.92
C VAL A 419 -39.69 9.46 -16.59
N ALA A 420 -40.20 8.45 -15.87
CA ALA A 420 -41.56 8.42 -15.38
C ALA A 420 -41.71 7.38 -14.26
N GLY A 421 -42.30 7.77 -13.12
CA GLY A 421 -42.85 6.83 -12.12
C GLY A 421 -41.88 5.78 -11.60
N GLN A 422 -40.69 6.21 -11.13
CA GLN A 422 -39.60 5.36 -10.65
C GLN A 422 -38.85 4.52 -11.69
N THR A 423 -39.14 4.69 -12.99
CA THR A 423 -38.29 4.16 -14.08
C THR A 423 -37.09 5.08 -14.32
N TRP A 424 -35.89 4.56 -14.10
CA TRP A 424 -34.61 5.23 -14.31
C TRP A 424 -33.95 4.77 -15.60
N CYS A 425 -33.35 5.70 -16.36
CA CYS A 425 -32.46 5.40 -17.47
C CYS A 425 -31.07 6.01 -17.26
N PHE A 426 -30.08 5.57 -18.05
CA PHE A 426 -28.75 6.16 -18.07
C PHE A 426 -28.57 7.04 -19.31
N ASN A 427 -28.31 8.33 -19.09
CA ASN A 427 -28.07 9.28 -20.17
C ASN A 427 -26.56 9.49 -20.39
N SER A 428 -26.01 8.74 -21.34
CA SER A 428 -24.61 8.81 -21.75
C SER A 428 -24.13 10.23 -22.09
N ARG A 429 -24.98 11.10 -22.66
CA ARG A 429 -24.61 12.50 -22.95
C ARG A 429 -24.53 13.35 -21.68
N THR A 430 -25.41 13.10 -20.72
CA THR A 430 -25.34 13.75 -19.40
C THR A 430 -24.12 13.26 -18.62
N LYS A 431 -23.70 12.01 -18.79
CA LYS A 431 -22.43 11.47 -18.25
C LYS A 431 -21.22 12.15 -18.88
N GLU A 432 -21.15 12.25 -20.22
CA GLU A 432 -20.10 12.99 -20.94
C GLU A 432 -20.03 14.48 -20.56
N ALA A 433 -21.16 15.10 -20.23
CA ALA A 433 -21.21 16.48 -19.75
C ALA A 433 -20.75 16.61 -18.30
N TRP A 434 -21.14 15.68 -17.43
CA TRP A 434 -20.71 15.62 -16.03
C TRP A 434 -19.21 15.38 -15.90
N ASP A 435 -18.63 14.46 -16.68
CA ASP A 435 -17.21 14.13 -16.58
C ASP A 435 -16.32 15.30 -17.04
N ARG A 436 -16.68 15.99 -18.14
CA ARG A 436 -16.03 17.25 -18.52
C ARG A 436 -16.17 18.34 -17.45
N TRP A 437 -17.31 18.44 -16.78
CA TRP A 437 -17.48 19.38 -15.68
C TRP A 437 -16.64 19.02 -14.43
N GLN A 438 -16.41 17.74 -14.17
CA GLN A 438 -15.45 17.31 -13.14
C GLN A 438 -14.00 17.65 -13.56
N GLU A 439 -13.62 17.44 -14.83
CA GLU A 439 -12.33 17.87 -15.36
C GLU A 439 -12.13 19.40 -15.24
N GLU A 440 -13.14 20.20 -15.60
CA GLU A 440 -13.15 21.66 -15.42
C GLU A 440 -13.03 22.09 -13.94
N ILE A 441 -13.69 21.36 -13.01
CA ILE A 441 -13.50 21.60 -11.57
C ILE A 441 -12.08 21.24 -11.13
N HIS A 442 -11.48 20.19 -11.68
CA HIS A 442 -10.13 19.78 -11.33
C HIS A 442 -9.09 20.78 -11.83
N THR A 443 -9.18 21.27 -13.08
CA THR A 443 -8.27 22.31 -13.59
C THR A 443 -8.42 23.62 -12.81
N VAL A 444 -9.65 24.09 -12.53
CA VAL A 444 -9.87 25.30 -11.72
C VAL A 444 -9.32 25.15 -10.29
N ARG A 445 -9.36 23.94 -9.70
CA ARG A 445 -8.71 23.67 -8.40
C ARG A 445 -7.19 23.76 -8.47
N GLU A 446 -6.58 23.27 -9.56
CA GLU A 446 -5.14 23.36 -9.79
C GLU A 446 -4.70 24.81 -10.05
N GLU A 447 -5.46 25.58 -10.83
CA GLU A 447 -5.23 27.02 -11.03
C GLU A 447 -5.32 27.82 -9.72
N VAL A 448 -6.34 27.54 -8.89
CA VAL A 448 -6.49 28.18 -7.57
C VAL A 448 -5.34 27.77 -6.63
N ALA A 449 -4.89 26.51 -6.66
CA ALA A 449 -3.75 26.07 -5.87
C ALA A 449 -2.43 26.75 -6.31
N ALA A 450 -2.21 26.91 -7.61
CA ALA A 450 -1.07 27.63 -8.16
C ALA A 450 -1.07 29.11 -7.77
N ALA A 451 -2.22 29.80 -7.88
CA ALA A 451 -2.37 31.20 -7.48
C ALA A 451 -2.18 31.42 -5.96
N LEU A 452 -2.54 30.43 -5.13
CA LEU A 452 -2.30 30.47 -3.68
C LEU A 452 -0.80 30.36 -3.34
N GLU A 453 -0.03 29.54 -4.07
CA GLU A 453 1.43 29.47 -3.84
C GLU A 453 2.16 30.67 -4.47
N GLU A 454 1.70 31.22 -5.61
CA GLU A 454 2.23 32.49 -6.15
C GLU A 454 2.03 33.66 -5.17
N THR A 455 0.81 33.82 -4.64
CA THR A 455 0.53 34.89 -3.65
C THR A 455 1.31 34.71 -2.36
N ARG A 456 1.65 33.47 -1.97
CA ARG A 456 2.55 33.18 -0.86
C ARG A 456 4.00 33.60 -1.15
N LEU A 457 4.55 33.24 -2.31
CA LEU A 457 5.91 33.65 -2.72
C LEU A 457 6.05 35.17 -2.75
N LEU A 458 5.02 35.89 -3.21
CA LEU A 458 4.97 37.36 -3.18
C LEU A 458 4.88 37.95 -1.77
N MET A 459 4.34 37.22 -0.77
CA MET A 459 4.40 37.63 0.63
C MET A 459 5.79 37.43 1.23
N ASP A 460 6.45 36.31 0.93
CA ASP A 460 7.82 36.03 1.37
C ASP A 460 8.82 37.05 0.76
N GLU A 461 8.68 37.38 -0.53
CA GLU A 461 9.47 38.44 -1.18
C GLU A 461 9.23 39.82 -0.55
N LYS A 462 7.96 40.19 -0.30
CA LYS A 462 7.60 41.43 0.40
C LYS A 462 8.26 41.54 1.76
N ASP A 463 8.27 40.47 2.56
CA ASP A 463 8.83 40.50 3.91
C ASP A 463 10.38 40.49 3.90
N SER A 464 11.00 39.90 2.87
CA SER A 464 12.43 40.11 2.58
C SER A 464 12.74 41.57 2.24
N LEU A 465 11.98 42.19 1.34
CA LEU A 465 12.18 43.60 0.94
C LEU A 465 11.93 44.59 2.09
N LEU A 466 10.97 44.30 2.98
CA LEU A 466 10.78 45.07 4.22
C LEU A 466 12.00 44.94 5.14
N SER A 467 12.57 43.75 5.27
CA SER A 467 13.77 43.49 6.07
C SER A 467 15.01 44.22 5.51
N GLU A 468 15.17 44.29 4.20
CA GLU A 468 16.22 45.08 3.54
C GLU A 468 16.03 46.58 3.77
N LEU A 469 14.79 47.08 3.68
CA LEU A 469 14.46 48.49 3.90
C LEU A 469 14.74 48.92 5.35
N GLU A 470 14.51 48.06 6.33
CA GLU A 470 14.93 48.31 7.72
C GLU A 470 16.45 48.33 7.90
N GLN A 471 17.19 47.43 7.24
CA GLN A 471 18.66 47.45 7.23
C GLN A 471 19.21 48.76 6.61
N LEU A 472 18.64 49.22 5.51
CA LEU A 472 19.03 50.48 4.87
C LEU A 472 18.78 51.69 5.79
N ARG A 473 17.62 51.77 6.46
CA ARG A 473 17.34 52.81 7.47
C ARG A 473 18.35 52.80 8.63
N LEU A 474 18.79 51.62 9.07
CA LEU A 474 19.83 51.50 10.09
C LEU A 474 21.20 51.95 9.56
N GLN A 475 21.53 51.68 8.30
CA GLN A 475 22.73 52.21 7.66
C GLN A 475 22.71 53.75 7.54
N GLU A 476 21.59 54.36 7.17
CA GLU A 476 21.44 55.83 7.13
C GLU A 476 21.70 56.48 8.50
N GLN A 477 21.17 55.89 9.58
CA GLN A 477 21.42 56.37 10.94
C GLN A 477 22.91 56.24 11.33
N ASN A 478 23.55 55.12 10.97
CA ASN A 478 24.99 54.93 11.19
C ASN A 478 25.84 55.93 10.38
N TRP A 479 25.47 56.23 9.13
CA TRP A 479 26.12 57.26 8.32
C TRP A 479 25.99 58.65 8.95
N GLY A 480 24.82 59.02 9.47
CA GLY A 480 24.62 60.28 10.19
C GLY A 480 25.50 60.39 11.45
N PHE A 481 25.60 59.32 12.23
CA PHE A 481 26.49 59.26 13.40
C PHE A 481 27.98 59.40 13.01
N LEU A 482 28.42 58.67 11.98
CA LEU A 482 29.78 58.74 11.47
C LEU A 482 30.12 60.14 10.92
N GLN A 483 29.19 60.79 10.21
CA GLN A 483 29.37 62.14 9.68
C GLN A 483 29.53 63.16 10.82
N ALA A 484 28.70 63.07 11.87
CA ALA A 484 28.83 63.91 13.07
C ALA A 484 30.18 63.68 13.78
N ARG A 485 30.63 62.43 13.90
CA ARG A 485 31.93 62.09 14.50
C ARG A 485 33.11 62.61 13.69
N VAL A 486 33.03 62.59 12.35
CA VAL A 486 34.04 63.20 11.46
C VAL A 486 34.09 64.71 11.63
N GLN A 487 32.94 65.39 11.74
CA GLN A 487 32.89 66.84 12.00
C GLN A 487 33.52 67.20 13.36
N GLN A 488 33.24 66.43 14.41
CA GLN A 488 33.88 66.61 15.72
C GLN A 488 35.40 66.46 15.63
N LEU A 489 35.88 65.36 15.03
CA LEU A 489 37.33 65.09 14.89
C LEU A 489 38.03 66.16 14.03
N ALA A 490 37.34 66.77 13.06
CA ALA A 490 37.87 67.89 12.28
C ALA A 490 38.03 69.16 13.14
N ALA A 491 37.07 69.46 14.02
CA ALA A 491 37.17 70.59 14.95
C ALA A 491 38.28 70.40 15.99
N GLU A 492 38.39 69.21 16.58
CA GLU A 492 39.48 68.83 17.50
C GLU A 492 40.86 69.00 16.83
N ASN A 493 41.00 68.56 15.57
CA ASN A 493 42.23 68.76 14.78
C ASN A 493 42.56 70.24 14.51
N GLN A 494 41.57 71.10 14.30
CA GLN A 494 41.79 72.55 14.12
C GLN A 494 42.28 73.21 15.42
N GLN A 495 41.73 72.82 16.57
CA GLN A 495 42.18 73.30 17.88
C GLN A 495 43.63 72.90 18.15
N LEU A 496 43.97 71.62 17.99
CA LEU A 496 45.34 71.11 18.19
C LEU A 496 46.38 71.80 17.29
N ARG A 497 46.03 72.13 16.04
CA ARG A 497 46.90 72.92 15.14
C ARG A 497 47.14 74.33 15.68
N ALA A 498 46.10 75.01 16.15
CA ALA A 498 46.21 76.35 16.73
C ALA A 498 47.01 76.37 18.05
N GLU A 499 47.00 75.28 18.83
CA GLU A 499 47.85 75.12 20.01
C GLU A 499 49.32 74.87 19.65
N MET A 500 49.58 74.00 18.66
CA MET A 500 50.93 73.79 18.14
C MET A 500 51.56 75.08 17.60
N GLU A 501 50.80 75.94 16.92
CA GLU A 501 51.28 77.27 16.51
C GLU A 501 51.67 78.16 17.71
N LYS A 502 50.84 78.20 18.77
CA LYS A 502 51.16 78.97 19.99
C LYS A 502 52.44 78.47 20.65
N LEU A 503 52.63 77.15 20.73
CA LEU A 503 53.84 76.52 21.27
C LEU A 503 55.07 76.82 20.41
N HIS A 504 54.95 76.80 19.08
CA HIS A 504 56.02 77.21 18.17
C HIS A 504 56.44 78.67 18.40
N ARG A 505 55.49 79.61 18.45
CA ARG A 505 55.78 81.03 18.72
C ARG A 505 56.43 81.22 20.09
N ARG A 506 56.01 80.49 21.13
CA ARG A 506 56.64 80.58 22.46
C ARG A 506 58.05 79.99 22.48
N LYS A 507 58.32 78.91 21.73
CA LYS A 507 59.65 78.33 21.54
C LYS A 507 60.61 79.28 20.82
N GLU A 508 60.12 80.08 19.88
CA GLU A 508 60.91 81.11 19.19
C GLU A 508 61.22 82.31 20.09
N GLN A 509 60.25 82.77 20.89
CA GLN A 509 60.48 83.79 21.93
C GLN A 509 61.59 83.36 22.90
N LEU A 510 61.49 82.14 23.46
CA LEU A 510 62.49 81.61 24.40
C LEU A 510 63.90 81.48 23.79
N ARG A 511 64.01 81.24 22.48
CA ARG A 511 65.30 81.26 21.77
C ARG A 511 65.90 82.66 21.67
N ALA A 512 65.07 83.66 21.35
CA ALA A 512 65.52 85.06 21.28
C ALA A 512 65.85 85.63 22.68
N GLU A 513 65.12 85.20 23.71
CA GLU A 513 65.43 85.48 25.12
C GLU A 513 66.80 84.88 25.52
N LEU A 514 67.08 83.63 25.11
CA LEU A 514 68.36 82.95 25.39
C LEU A 514 69.55 83.63 24.69
N GLN A 515 69.45 83.97 23.40
CA GLN A 515 70.55 84.61 22.65
C GLN A 515 70.98 85.95 23.27
N ARG A 516 70.03 86.76 23.77
CA ARG A 516 70.35 88.00 24.48
C ARG A 516 71.11 87.75 25.79
N ALA A 517 70.74 86.71 26.54
CA ALA A 517 71.45 86.35 27.77
C ALA A 517 72.87 85.85 27.48
N GLU A 518 73.10 85.16 26.35
CA GLU A 518 74.43 84.77 25.87
C GLU A 518 75.28 86.00 25.47
N GLU A 519 74.68 86.96 24.76
CA GLU A 519 75.31 88.26 24.42
C GLU A 519 75.69 89.06 25.68
N GLU A 520 74.76 89.23 26.63
CA GLU A 520 74.99 89.93 27.91
C GLU A 520 76.09 89.26 28.75
N ALA A 521 76.10 87.91 28.83
CA ALA A 521 77.14 87.17 29.52
C ALA A 521 78.53 87.37 28.87
N SER A 522 78.60 87.43 27.53
CA SER A 522 79.86 87.69 26.82
C SER A 522 80.42 89.09 27.09
N ALA A 523 79.55 90.11 27.17
CA ALA A 523 79.92 91.48 27.47
C ALA A 523 80.45 91.63 28.92
N LEU A 524 79.76 91.02 29.89
CA LEU A 524 80.19 90.99 31.30
C LEU A 524 81.54 90.29 31.49
N GLN A 525 81.83 89.24 30.71
CA GLN A 525 83.13 88.57 30.77
C GLN A 525 84.27 89.45 30.21
N ALA A 526 84.03 90.19 29.11
CA ALA A 526 85.00 91.16 28.60
C ALA A 526 85.26 92.31 29.59
N GLU A 527 84.23 92.81 30.29
CA GLU A 527 84.39 93.84 31.33
C GLU A 527 85.22 93.31 32.52
N LYS A 528 84.96 92.07 32.96
CA LYS A 528 85.74 91.39 34.02
C LYS A 528 87.22 91.28 33.65
N GLU A 529 87.55 90.92 32.42
CA GLU A 529 88.94 90.82 31.95
C GLU A 529 89.61 92.21 31.90
N ALA A 530 88.91 93.24 31.41
CA ALA A 530 89.39 94.62 31.42
C ALA A 530 89.68 95.12 32.84
N LEU A 531 88.77 94.89 33.81
CA LEU A 531 88.97 95.24 35.21
C LEU A 531 90.15 94.48 35.86
N SER A 532 90.31 93.19 35.56
CA SER A 532 91.44 92.38 36.02
C SER A 532 92.79 92.95 35.54
N SER A 533 92.88 93.31 34.25
CA SER A 533 94.08 93.94 33.69
C SER A 533 94.42 95.28 34.38
N ARG A 534 93.40 96.06 34.74
CA ARG A 534 93.54 97.36 35.41
C ARG A 534 93.96 97.20 36.87
N ALA A 535 93.55 96.13 37.56
CA ALA A 535 94.00 95.80 38.90
C ALA A 535 95.51 95.49 38.92
N GLY A 536 95.99 94.60 38.04
CA GLY A 536 97.42 94.26 37.98
C GLY A 536 98.33 95.45 37.62
N GLN A 537 97.85 96.40 36.81
CA GLN A 537 98.54 97.67 36.55
C GLN A 537 98.68 98.55 37.80
N LEU A 538 97.69 98.53 38.70
CA LEU A 538 97.72 99.29 39.96
C LEU A 538 98.64 98.63 41.00
N GLU A 539 98.60 97.30 41.13
CA GLU A 539 99.52 96.55 42.00
C GLU A 539 100.99 96.77 41.64
N SER A 540 101.31 96.71 40.34
CA SER A 540 102.66 97.02 39.83
C SER A 540 103.11 98.45 40.18
N ARG A 541 102.21 99.44 40.10
CA ARG A 541 102.48 100.82 40.53
C ARG A 541 102.70 100.94 42.04
N VAL A 542 101.94 100.23 42.87
CA VAL A 542 102.13 100.23 44.33
C VAL A 542 103.50 99.69 44.70
N LEU A 543 103.93 98.58 44.08
CA LEU A 543 105.27 98.00 44.30
C LEU A 543 106.40 98.97 43.90
N GLN A 544 106.28 99.67 42.76
CA GLN A 544 107.25 100.70 42.35
C GLN A 544 107.32 101.89 43.33
N LEU A 545 106.17 102.35 43.83
CA LEU A 545 106.12 103.44 44.82
C LEU A 545 106.72 103.02 46.16
N GLN A 546 106.45 101.80 46.61
CA GLN A 546 107.00 101.25 47.86
C GLN A 546 108.54 101.09 47.79
N GLY A 547 109.07 100.66 46.64
CA GLY A 547 110.51 100.56 46.40
C GLY A 547 111.23 101.92 46.34
N SER A 548 110.60 102.95 45.74
CA SER A 548 111.19 104.29 45.69
C SER A 548 111.13 105.02 47.03
N PHE A 549 110.06 104.85 47.80
CA PHE A 549 109.91 105.41 49.16
C PHE A 549 111.00 104.93 50.13
N ASN A 550 111.26 103.61 50.17
CA ASN A 550 112.30 103.04 51.04
C ASN A 550 113.71 103.57 50.74
N ASN A 551 114.03 103.78 49.45
CA ASN A 551 115.30 104.39 49.02
C ASN A 551 115.44 105.86 49.46
N ALA A 552 114.36 106.63 49.45
CA ALA A 552 114.36 108.01 49.93
C ALA A 552 114.52 108.09 51.46
N LEU A 553 113.81 107.24 52.20
CA LEU A 553 113.85 107.18 53.66
C LEU A 553 115.25 106.86 54.18
N SER A 554 115.93 105.87 53.57
CA SER A 554 117.29 105.45 53.92
C SER A 554 118.31 106.60 53.77
N LYS A 555 118.25 107.36 52.67
CA LYS A 555 119.13 108.51 52.44
C LYS A 555 118.95 109.62 53.47
N SER A 556 117.69 109.99 53.77
CA SER A 556 117.40 111.06 54.72
C SER A 556 117.85 110.70 56.15
N GLN A 557 117.76 109.43 56.55
CA GLN A 557 118.29 108.97 57.84
C GLN A 557 119.81 109.10 57.95
N ALA A 558 120.56 108.87 56.86
CA ALA A 558 122.01 109.04 56.84
C ALA A 558 122.44 110.52 56.98
N GLU A 559 121.74 111.43 56.30
CA GLU A 559 122.00 112.88 56.41
C GLU A 559 121.71 113.42 57.82
N TYR A 560 120.63 112.94 58.44
CA TYR A 560 120.24 113.33 59.80
C TYR A 560 121.29 112.90 60.86
N ALA A 561 121.94 111.76 60.66
CA ALA A 561 123.03 111.30 61.52
C ALA A 561 124.25 112.24 61.46
N GLY A 562 124.69 112.61 60.25
CA GLY A 562 125.87 113.48 60.06
C GLY A 562 125.68 114.93 60.57
N LEU A 563 124.45 115.46 60.52
CA LEU A 563 124.14 116.78 61.10
C LEU A 563 124.16 116.77 62.63
N LYS A 564 123.70 115.67 63.25
CA LYS A 564 123.66 115.50 64.71
C LYS A 564 125.05 115.41 65.36
N GLU A 565 126.07 115.03 64.60
CA GLU A 565 127.45 114.97 65.07
C GLU A 565 128.09 116.37 65.08
N LYS A 566 127.93 117.16 64.00
CA LYS A 566 128.45 118.53 63.90
C LYS A 566 127.90 119.47 65.00
N LEU A 567 126.64 119.28 65.41
CA LEU A 567 126.01 120.08 66.46
C LEU A 567 126.71 119.92 67.83
N LYS A 568 127.20 118.72 68.15
CA LYS A 568 127.90 118.45 69.42
C LYS A 568 129.29 119.09 69.49
N GLU A 569 129.91 119.38 68.35
CA GLU A 569 131.25 119.98 68.33
C GLU A 569 131.21 121.49 68.54
N THR A 570 130.21 122.18 67.98
CA THR A 570 130.02 123.64 68.18
C THR A 570 129.59 123.95 69.61
N GLU A 571 128.69 123.14 70.19
CA GLU A 571 128.19 123.28 71.57
C GLU A 571 129.33 123.22 72.61
N LYS A 572 130.29 122.28 72.45
CA LYS A 572 131.49 122.19 73.30
C LYS A 572 132.38 123.43 73.25
N ARG A 573 132.53 124.07 72.08
CA ARG A 573 133.37 125.28 71.94
C ARG A 573 132.69 126.51 72.55
N LEU A 574 131.37 126.58 72.55
CA LEU A 574 130.62 127.69 73.13
C LEU A 574 130.66 127.66 74.68
N GLN A 575 130.69 126.48 75.28
CA GLN A 575 130.89 126.33 76.73
C GLN A 575 132.27 126.83 77.22
N SER A 576 133.32 126.76 76.39
CA SER A 576 134.67 127.17 76.82
C SER A 576 134.86 128.70 76.88
N SER A 577 134.17 129.48 76.04
CA SER A 577 134.24 130.95 76.09
C SER A 577 133.38 131.54 77.22
N LEU A 578 132.30 130.85 77.63
CA LEU A 578 131.50 131.22 78.79
C LEU A 578 132.30 131.16 80.10
N ALA A 579 133.17 130.15 80.27
CA ALA A 579 134.01 130.00 81.46
C ALA A 579 134.96 131.21 81.67
N ALA A 580 135.67 131.63 80.62
CA ALA A 580 136.63 132.74 80.72
C ALA A 580 135.99 134.10 81.07
N ASN A 581 134.72 134.33 80.68
CA ASN A 581 133.99 135.54 81.06
C ASN A 581 133.65 135.58 82.56
N GLN A 582 133.52 134.43 83.24
CA GLN A 582 133.21 134.40 84.68
C GLN A 582 134.39 134.87 85.54
N ASP A 583 135.64 134.60 85.12
CA ASP A 583 136.83 135.10 85.82
C ASP A 583 136.96 136.63 85.74
N LEU A 584 136.64 137.24 84.58
CA LEU A 584 136.63 138.70 84.42
C LEU A 584 135.60 139.37 85.35
N GLN A 585 134.42 138.77 85.53
CA GLN A 585 133.39 139.30 86.42
C GLN A 585 133.82 139.27 87.90
N GLN A 586 134.76 138.42 88.28
CA GLN A 586 135.10 138.17 89.68
C GLN A 586 136.20 139.09 90.25
N MET A 587 137.06 139.68 89.42
CA MET A 587 137.91 140.80 89.88
C MET A 587 137.18 142.15 89.89
N ILE A 588 136.03 142.27 89.22
CA ILE A 588 135.11 143.41 89.39
C ILE A 588 134.43 143.34 90.77
N ALA A 589 134.19 142.13 91.31
CA ALA A 589 133.58 141.94 92.63
C ALA A 589 134.51 142.36 93.78
N ASP A 590 135.79 141.96 93.77
CA ASP A 590 136.76 142.33 94.81
C ASP A 590 137.01 143.86 94.86
N LEU A 591 136.77 144.58 93.76
CA LEU A 591 136.79 146.05 93.70
C LEU A 591 135.50 146.73 94.20
N GLN A 592 134.43 145.97 94.52
CA GLN A 592 133.15 146.48 95.05
C GLN A 592 132.90 146.15 96.53
N GLU A 593 133.78 145.39 97.18
CA GLU A 593 133.83 145.28 98.66
C GLU A 593 134.38 146.59 99.31
N GLU A 594 134.73 147.56 98.46
CA GLU A 594 134.49 149.00 98.58
C GLU A 594 133.30 149.42 99.48
N ARG A 595 133.32 150.68 99.95
CA ARG A 595 132.17 151.46 100.49
C ARG A 595 131.39 150.96 101.71
N LEU A 596 131.34 149.66 101.99
CA LEU A 596 130.26 149.10 102.83
C LEU A 596 130.46 149.34 104.33
N GLU A 597 131.65 149.12 104.91
CA GLU A 597 131.89 149.35 106.34
C GLU A 597 132.56 150.69 106.67
N LEU A 598 132.82 151.54 105.66
CA LEU A 598 132.92 153.00 105.88
C LEU A 598 131.58 153.60 106.36
N ARG A 599 130.45 152.88 106.19
CA ARG A 599 129.14 153.27 106.69
C ARG A 599 128.88 152.71 108.10
N ARG A 600 128.50 153.62 109.01
CA ARG A 600 127.73 153.38 110.25
C ARG A 600 128.46 152.54 111.32
N ARG A 601 129.35 153.05 112.19
CA ARG A 601 129.70 154.43 112.61
C ARG A 601 128.59 155.35 113.14
N LEU A 602 127.33 154.95 113.07
CA LEU A 602 126.16 155.74 113.45
C LEU A 602 125.05 154.77 113.89
N SER A 603 124.40 154.87 115.04
CA SER A 603 124.59 155.59 116.31
C SER A 603 123.29 155.34 117.10
N PRO A 604 123.31 155.28 118.44
CA PRO A 604 122.89 154.02 119.06
C PRO A 604 121.71 154.20 120.02
N TRP A 605 120.54 154.57 119.49
CA TRP A 605 119.34 154.72 120.32
C TRP A 605 118.17 153.84 119.84
N PRO A 606 117.53 153.06 120.74
CA PRO A 606 118.02 152.65 122.05
C PRO A 606 117.80 151.14 122.32
N VAL A 607 118.00 150.65 123.54
CA VAL A 607 116.87 150.27 124.43
C VAL A 607 115.53 150.33 123.66
N LYS A 608 114.92 149.19 123.37
CA LYS A 608 114.05 148.58 124.38
C LYS A 608 114.19 147.07 124.49
N LEU A 609 114.14 146.63 125.74
CA LEU A 609 113.32 145.51 126.24
C LEU A 609 112.90 144.53 125.13
N ALA A 610 113.63 143.43 124.90
CA ALA A 610 114.74 142.94 125.73
C ALA A 610 115.74 142.09 124.90
N ILE A 611 116.91 141.66 125.39
CA ILE A 611 117.30 141.33 126.78
C ILE A 611 116.35 140.23 127.33
N PHE A 612 116.31 140.00 128.65
CA PHE A 612 115.28 139.26 129.42
C PHE A 612 114.25 138.44 128.61
N CYS A 613 114.53 137.18 128.24
CA CYS A 613 115.77 136.43 128.52
C CYS A 613 116.43 135.97 127.22
N CYS A 614 117.51 136.61 126.77
CA CYS A 614 118.88 136.58 127.33
C CYS A 614 119.53 135.19 127.38
N ARG A 615 120.77 135.14 126.85
CA ARG A 615 121.99 134.75 127.59
C ARG A 615 121.90 133.46 128.45
N LEU A 616 121.29 132.40 127.95
CA LEU A 616 121.44 131.04 128.48
C LEU A 616 121.56 130.07 127.29
N LEU A 617 122.73 129.93 126.64
CA LEU A 617 124.05 130.51 126.93
C LEU A 617 124.55 131.24 125.67
N GLY A 618 125.41 132.27 125.72
CA GLY A 618 126.77 132.15 126.24
C GLY A 618 127.53 131.15 125.34
N TYR A 619 128.26 131.58 124.32
CA TYR A 619 129.40 132.49 124.44
C TYR A 619 129.41 133.54 123.30
N ASN A 620 129.61 134.82 123.61
CA ASN A 620 130.92 135.50 123.66
C ASN A 620 131.57 135.62 122.27
N ARG A 621 131.69 136.87 121.78
CA ARG A 621 132.98 137.62 121.68
C ARG A 621 133.68 137.32 120.36
N GLN A 622 134.41 138.20 119.70
CA GLN A 622 134.81 139.62 119.75
C GLN A 622 136.00 139.62 118.75
N TYR A 623 136.28 140.72 118.03
CA TYR A 623 137.53 140.89 117.26
C TYR A 623 137.65 139.92 116.03
N HIS A 624 138.49 140.12 115.00
CA HIS A 624 139.23 141.27 114.45
C HIS A 624 139.64 140.91 112.97
N LEU A 625 139.72 141.88 112.04
CA LEU A 625 140.61 141.92 110.83
C LEU A 625 140.35 140.99 109.57
N GLU A 626 140.58 141.55 108.36
CA GLU A 626 141.20 140.96 107.11
C GLU A 626 140.51 139.96 106.08
N GLY A 627 139.63 140.43 105.14
CA GLY A 627 139.54 140.17 103.64
C GLY A 627 139.03 138.85 102.90
N ARG A 628 138.47 138.98 101.65
CA ARG A 628 138.36 138.04 100.43
C ARG A 628 137.00 137.37 99.94
N VAL A 629 136.66 137.50 98.61
CA VAL A 629 136.32 136.46 97.54
C VAL A 629 134.87 135.86 97.19
N ARG A 630 134.45 136.00 95.89
CA ARG A 630 133.71 135.11 94.88
C ARG A 630 132.13 134.76 94.82
N PRO A 631 131.59 133.49 94.63
CA PRO A 631 130.73 133.12 93.44
C PRO A 631 129.40 132.22 93.54
N TYR A 632 128.71 132.00 92.37
CA TYR A 632 127.90 130.80 91.86
C TYR A 632 126.33 130.81 91.71
N VAL A 633 125.80 129.74 91.08
CA VAL A 633 124.40 129.15 90.96
C VAL A 633 123.31 129.93 90.16
N GLU A 634 122.29 129.33 89.49
CA GLU A 634 121.96 127.96 88.97
C GLU A 634 120.80 128.08 87.91
N ASN A 635 120.28 126.94 87.40
CA ASN A 635 119.04 126.74 86.59
C ASN A 635 119.04 127.23 85.12
N ARG A 636 118.15 126.75 84.24
CA ARG A 636 117.73 125.37 83.85
C ARG A 636 117.06 125.47 82.44
N GLY A 637 116.23 124.60 81.84
CA GLY A 637 115.38 123.46 82.23
C GLY A 637 113.89 123.79 82.03
N GLY A 638 113.02 122.93 81.49
CA GLY A 638 113.19 121.54 81.03
C GLY A 638 112.52 121.31 79.66
N ARG A 639 111.71 120.26 79.43
CA ARG A 639 111.28 119.21 80.36
C ARG A 639 112.40 118.20 80.67
#